data_AF-A0A5A7RBH9-F1
#
_entry.id   AF-A0A5A7RBH9-F1
#
_cell.length_a   1.000
_cell.length_b   1.000
_cell.length_c   1.000
_cell.angle_alpha   90.00
_cell.angle_beta   90.00
_cell.angle_gamma   90.00
#
_symmetry.space_group_name_H-M   'P 1'
#
loop_
_entity.id
_entity.type
_entity.pdbx_description
1 polymer ?
#
loop_
_entity_poly.entity_id
_entity_poly.type
_entity_poly.pdbx_seq_one_letter_code
_entity_poly.pdbx_strand_id
1 'polypeptide(L)'
;MVSIACTSPNLCLLFTLISLLISVDCRYPAVFNFGDSNSDTGNLVAGIGLPLSLPNGQTYFNRSSGRFCDGRLIIDFLMDAMELPFLNAYLDSIGPPIFRRGCNFAAAGATVLKPPARSICPFSLRIQVAQFVRFKAKVEEIRTQSSKNKEYIPAQDYFEKALYMFDIAQNDLNVPFYYNKTFDQVVASIPTILLEFKNGIKKVYNQGGRNFWIHNTGPLGCLPMNIAGFGNKKPFKLDKLGCVSDLNRAARIFNLNLLNLTKKLQVQYPEANITHVDIFSIKLDLIAKYSLYGFKQPRMACCGYGGPPFNVDWRISCGETAVVNGSLVKAGSCDDSREYVSWDGVHYTEAANRHVASQILTGKYYLDLDPPSMYKINALAMVSIACTSPSLCLLFTLISLLISIDCRYPAVFNFGDSNSDTGNLVAGIGQTLSLPNGQTYFNRSSGRFCDGRLIIDFLMDAMELPFLNAYLDSIGAPVFRRGCNFAAAGATVLKPPARSRCPFSLKIQVAQFVRFKAKVEEIQTESSKYEEYIPAPDYFEKALYMFDIAQNDLNIPFMDGKTSDQVVDSIPTILLEFENGIKEVYNQGGRNFWIHNTGPLGCLPMNIAGFGNEEPFKLDDLRCVDDLNRVARIFNLNLLDLTKKLQGQYPDANITLVDIFSIKLDLIANYSLHGFKQPRMACCGYGGPPFNYDQRVSCGETAVVDGSLVVAGGCDDNREYVSWDGVHYTEAANKHVASQILTGKYYFDLDPPPLYKMHALS
;
A
#
# COMPACT_ATOMS: atom_id res chain seq x y z
N MET A 1 13.88 26.44 -64.12
CA MET A 1 14.90 26.39 -65.19
C MET A 1 16.15 25.81 -64.53
N VAL A 2 16.51 24.53 -64.64
CA VAL A 2 16.50 23.58 -65.76
C VAL A 2 15.49 22.44 -65.54
N SER A 3 14.76 22.08 -66.59
CA SER A 3 13.72 21.04 -66.60
C SER A 3 14.32 19.65 -66.84
N ILE A 4 13.98 18.70 -65.98
CA ILE A 4 13.79 17.30 -66.38
C ILE A 4 12.34 16.98 -66.08
N ALA A 5 11.56 16.77 -67.14
CA ALA A 5 10.14 16.44 -67.06
C ALA A 5 9.98 14.96 -66.68
N CYS A 6 9.43 14.69 -65.50
CA CYS A 6 8.89 13.37 -65.17
C CYS A 6 7.38 13.38 -65.41
N THR A 7 6.97 12.97 -66.60
CA THR A 7 5.58 12.70 -66.96
C THR A 7 5.23 11.26 -66.58
N SER A 8 4.87 11.01 -65.31
CA SER A 8 3.98 9.88 -64.97
C SER A 8 3.33 10.09 -63.58
N PRO A 9 1.98 9.97 -63.44
CA PRO A 9 1.31 10.07 -62.14
C PRO A 9 1.60 8.89 -61.20
N ASN A 10 2.19 7.81 -61.72
CA ASN A 10 2.36 6.55 -60.99
C ASN A 10 3.61 6.49 -60.10
N LEU A 11 4.57 7.40 -60.26
CA LEU A 11 5.79 7.43 -59.43
C LEU A 11 5.60 8.22 -58.11
N CYS A 12 4.68 9.19 -58.08
CA CYS A 12 4.30 9.89 -56.84
C CYS A 12 3.51 9.00 -55.88
N LEU A 13 2.70 8.06 -56.40
CA LEU A 13 1.97 7.08 -55.60
C LEU A 13 2.90 6.05 -54.94
N LEU A 14 4.02 5.70 -55.57
CA LEU A 14 5.00 4.79 -54.98
C LEU A 14 5.84 5.46 -53.88
N PHE A 15 6.11 6.76 -53.98
CA PHE A 15 6.79 7.52 -52.92
C PHE A 15 5.88 7.90 -51.75
N THR A 16 4.55 8.01 -51.95
CA THR A 16 3.60 8.16 -50.83
C THR A 16 3.27 6.83 -50.13
N LEU A 17 3.45 5.69 -50.80
CA LEU A 17 3.33 4.34 -50.19
C LEU A 17 4.61 3.84 -49.48
N ILE A 18 5.75 4.51 -49.66
CA ILE A 18 7.02 4.22 -48.97
C ILE A 18 7.37 5.37 -48.00
N SER A 19 6.36 6.03 -47.43
CA SER A 19 6.52 6.61 -46.11
C SER A 19 6.49 5.43 -45.15
N LEU A 20 7.66 4.93 -44.74
CA LEU A 20 7.81 3.91 -43.72
C LEU A 20 6.83 4.23 -42.57
N LEU A 21 5.75 3.45 -42.47
CA LEU A 21 5.14 3.19 -41.18
C LEU A 21 6.25 2.49 -40.39
N ILE A 22 7.02 3.27 -39.63
CA ILE A 22 7.73 2.74 -38.47
C ILE A 22 6.61 2.29 -37.53
N SER A 23 6.12 1.08 -37.77
CA SER A 23 5.34 0.33 -36.80
C SER A 23 6.30 0.08 -35.64
N VAL A 24 6.27 0.93 -34.62
CA VAL A 24 6.86 0.59 -33.32
C VAL A 24 6.11 -0.67 -32.87
N ASP A 25 6.82 -1.81 -32.81
CA ASP A 25 6.23 -3.05 -32.31
C ASP A 25 6.00 -2.89 -30.79
N CYS A 26 4.81 -2.40 -30.43
CA CYS A 26 4.40 -2.14 -29.06
C CYS A 26 3.78 -3.38 -28.38
N ARG A 27 4.21 -4.60 -28.75
CA ARG A 27 3.63 -5.85 -28.22
C ARG A 27 4.40 -6.36 -27.02
N TYR A 28 3.98 -5.93 -25.84
CA TYR A 28 4.46 -6.49 -24.57
C TYR A 28 3.44 -7.46 -23.98
N PRO A 29 3.86 -8.64 -23.48
CA PRO A 29 2.92 -9.58 -22.88
C PRO A 29 2.39 -9.12 -21.52
N ALA A 30 3.10 -8.22 -20.84
CA ALA A 30 2.73 -7.58 -19.59
C ALA A 30 3.41 -6.21 -19.44
N VAL A 31 2.82 -5.34 -18.60
CA VAL A 31 3.37 -4.02 -18.26
C VAL A 31 3.42 -3.86 -16.74
N PHE A 32 4.56 -3.43 -16.21
CA PHE A 32 4.74 -3.07 -14.80
C PHE A 32 5.07 -1.59 -14.69
N ASN A 33 4.23 -0.83 -14.00
CA ASN A 33 4.41 0.62 -13.88
C ASN A 33 4.82 1.04 -12.47
N PHE A 34 5.71 2.03 -12.39
CA PHE A 34 6.20 2.67 -11.18
C PHE A 34 6.05 4.17 -11.35
N GLY A 35 5.67 4.88 -10.30
CA GLY A 35 5.47 6.31 -10.44
C GLY A 35 4.76 7.03 -9.32
N ASP A 36 4.31 8.23 -9.63
CA ASP A 36 3.51 9.08 -8.76
C ASP A 36 2.05 9.20 -9.22
N SER A 37 1.38 10.30 -8.86
CA SER A 37 -0.04 10.51 -9.12
C SER A 37 -0.40 10.63 -10.60
N ASN A 38 0.58 10.97 -11.46
CA ASN A 38 0.35 11.05 -12.90
C ASN A 38 0.11 9.67 -13.55
N SER A 39 0.49 8.59 -12.86
CA SER A 39 0.24 7.21 -13.31
C SER A 39 -0.38 6.32 -12.22
N ASP A 40 -0.76 6.83 -11.05
CA ASP A 40 -1.42 6.06 -9.98
C ASP A 40 -2.85 5.64 -10.38
N THR A 41 -3.11 4.34 -10.41
CA THR A 41 -4.42 3.76 -10.71
C THR A 41 -5.22 3.36 -9.47
N GLY A 42 -4.77 3.74 -8.27
CA GLY A 42 -5.49 3.58 -7.01
C GLY A 42 -4.66 3.09 -5.82
N ASN A 43 -3.33 2.98 -5.91
CA ASN A 43 -2.50 2.48 -4.81
C ASN A 43 -2.51 3.40 -3.58
N LEU A 44 -2.50 4.73 -3.75
CA LEU A 44 -2.59 5.60 -2.57
C LEU A 44 -3.95 5.46 -1.90
N VAL A 45 -5.03 5.45 -2.69
CA VAL A 45 -6.40 5.30 -2.20
C VAL A 45 -6.58 3.97 -1.47
N ALA A 46 -6.17 2.85 -2.06
CA ALA A 46 -6.24 1.53 -1.42
C ALA A 46 -5.30 1.42 -0.21
N GLY A 47 -4.05 1.86 -0.36
CA GLY A 47 -2.98 1.65 0.62
C GLY A 47 -3.15 2.41 1.93
N ILE A 48 -3.69 3.64 1.91
CA ILE A 48 -3.90 4.44 3.12
C ILE A 48 -5.38 4.77 3.39
N GLY A 49 -6.31 4.24 2.60
CA GLY A 49 -7.74 4.56 2.71
C GLY A 49 -8.05 6.03 2.38
N LEU A 50 -7.27 6.67 1.50
CA LEU A 50 -7.48 8.07 1.15
C LEU A 50 -8.85 8.24 0.46
N PRO A 51 -9.76 9.08 0.97
CA PRO A 51 -11.01 9.35 0.28
C PRO A 51 -10.73 10.14 -0.99
N LEU A 52 -10.99 9.52 -2.14
CA LEU A 52 -11.01 10.19 -3.44
C LEU A 52 -12.40 9.99 -4.02
N SER A 53 -13.23 11.03 -3.99
CA SER A 53 -14.62 10.99 -4.43
C SER A 53 -14.81 11.62 -5.81
N LEU A 54 -16.04 11.57 -6.32
CA LEU A 54 -16.45 12.39 -7.45
C LEU A 54 -16.12 13.88 -7.16
N PRO A 55 -15.64 14.63 -8.16
CA PRO A 55 -15.76 14.39 -9.60
C PRO A 55 -14.61 13.61 -10.25
N ASN A 56 -13.68 13.04 -9.50
CA ASN A 56 -12.61 12.21 -10.08
C ASN A 56 -13.20 10.97 -10.77
N GLY A 57 -12.70 10.64 -11.97
CA GLY A 57 -13.16 9.52 -12.80
C GLY A 57 -14.52 9.73 -13.51
N GLN A 58 -15.16 10.89 -13.38
CA GLN A 58 -16.47 11.18 -13.94
C GLN A 58 -16.60 11.03 -15.47
N THR A 59 -15.57 11.30 -16.27
CA THR A 59 -15.69 11.37 -17.74
C THR A 59 -15.58 10.03 -18.45
N TYR A 60 -14.90 9.06 -17.84
CA TYR A 60 -14.70 7.73 -18.43
C TYR A 60 -15.27 6.60 -17.56
N PHE A 61 -14.98 6.64 -16.27
CA PHE A 61 -15.37 5.57 -15.35
C PHE A 61 -16.78 5.78 -14.79
N ASN A 62 -17.31 7.02 -14.84
CA ASN A 62 -18.58 7.43 -14.23
C ASN A 62 -18.65 7.20 -12.70
N ARG A 63 -17.48 7.07 -12.07
CA ARG A 63 -17.26 6.87 -10.63
C ARG A 63 -15.82 7.24 -10.29
N SER A 64 -15.51 7.36 -9.00
CA SER A 64 -14.11 7.43 -8.58
C SER A 64 -13.38 6.12 -8.88
N SER A 65 -12.30 6.22 -9.66
CA SER A 65 -11.47 5.08 -10.06
C SER A 65 -10.11 5.04 -9.35
N GLY A 66 -9.94 5.86 -8.31
CA GLY A 66 -8.65 6.02 -7.61
C GLY A 66 -7.61 6.85 -8.37
N ARG A 67 -7.94 7.34 -9.58
CA ARG A 67 -7.07 8.19 -10.41
C ARG A 67 -7.29 9.66 -10.08
N PHE A 68 -6.20 10.42 -9.98
CA PHE A 68 -6.21 11.87 -9.76
C PHE A 68 -6.48 12.61 -11.08
N CYS A 69 -7.64 12.35 -11.67
CA CYS A 69 -8.06 12.84 -12.97
C CYS A 69 -9.59 12.74 -13.07
N ASP A 70 -10.21 13.52 -13.95
CA ASP A 70 -11.62 13.35 -14.31
C ASP A 70 -11.89 12.04 -15.06
N GLY A 71 -10.87 11.37 -15.60
CA GLY A 71 -11.03 10.11 -16.31
C GLY A 71 -9.72 9.32 -16.39
N ARG A 72 -9.30 8.99 -17.61
CA ARG A 72 -8.11 8.19 -17.91
C ARG A 72 -6.81 8.98 -17.76
N LEU A 73 -5.78 8.31 -17.25
CA LEU A 73 -4.40 8.79 -17.20
C LEU A 73 -3.66 8.50 -18.51
N ILE A 74 -2.48 9.11 -18.69
CA ILE A 74 -1.61 8.84 -19.85
C ILE A 74 -1.35 7.34 -20.01
N ILE A 75 -1.08 6.64 -18.89
CA ILE A 75 -0.83 5.21 -18.90
C ILE A 75 -2.02 4.40 -19.43
N ASP A 76 -3.26 4.78 -19.13
CA ASP A 76 -4.45 4.07 -19.61
C ASP A 76 -4.55 4.14 -21.15
N PHE A 77 -4.26 5.32 -21.73
CA PHE A 77 -4.22 5.48 -23.19
C PHE A 77 -3.07 4.69 -23.85
N LEU A 78 -1.93 4.55 -23.16
CA LEU A 78 -0.83 3.71 -23.64
C LEU A 78 -1.20 2.22 -23.57
N MET A 79 -1.91 1.78 -22.53
CA MET A 79 -2.45 0.42 -22.43
C MET A 79 -3.45 0.14 -23.57
N ASP A 80 -4.38 1.07 -23.86
CA ASP A 80 -5.30 0.97 -25.00
C ASP A 80 -4.52 0.81 -26.32
N ALA A 81 -3.48 1.61 -26.54
CA ALA A 81 -2.65 1.53 -27.74
C ALA A 81 -1.83 0.23 -27.87
N MET A 82 -1.55 -0.43 -26.75
CA MET A 82 -0.90 -1.75 -26.70
C MET A 82 -1.91 -2.92 -26.78
N GLU A 83 -3.21 -2.64 -26.88
CA GLU A 83 -4.29 -3.62 -26.80
C GLU A 83 -4.25 -4.45 -25.50
N LEU A 84 -3.87 -3.80 -24.39
CA LEU A 84 -3.78 -4.39 -23.06
C LEU A 84 -4.85 -3.81 -22.12
N PRO A 85 -5.33 -4.59 -21.13
CA PRO A 85 -6.25 -4.07 -20.13
C PRO A 85 -5.56 -2.99 -19.28
N PHE A 86 -6.35 -2.06 -18.73
CA PHE A 86 -5.83 -1.08 -17.77
C PHE A 86 -5.17 -1.79 -16.59
N LEU A 87 -4.08 -1.19 -16.11
CA LEU A 87 -3.34 -1.77 -15.00
C LEU A 87 -4.10 -1.61 -13.69
N ASN A 88 -4.28 -2.74 -13.00
CA ASN A 88 -4.79 -2.76 -11.65
C ASN A 88 -3.73 -2.25 -10.67
N ALA A 89 -4.17 -1.48 -9.67
CA ALA A 89 -3.32 -1.05 -8.58
C ALA A 89 -2.89 -2.27 -7.75
N TYR A 90 -1.61 -2.38 -7.46
CA TYR A 90 -1.04 -3.49 -6.70
C TYR A 90 -1.66 -3.63 -5.29
N LEU A 91 -2.01 -2.53 -4.61
CA LEU A 91 -2.57 -2.56 -3.26
C LEU A 91 -4.11 -2.69 -3.20
N ASP A 92 -4.82 -2.75 -4.34
CA ASP A 92 -6.28 -2.88 -4.35
C ASP A 92 -6.70 -4.35 -4.44
N SER A 93 -7.20 -4.91 -3.35
CA SER A 93 -7.51 -6.33 -3.19
C SER A 93 -8.99 -6.70 -3.39
N ILE A 94 -9.89 -5.73 -3.46
CA ILE A 94 -11.35 -5.95 -3.40
C ILE A 94 -11.98 -6.09 -4.79
N GLY A 95 -11.31 -5.61 -5.85
CA GLY A 95 -11.70 -5.84 -7.24
C GLY A 95 -11.07 -7.11 -7.81
N PRO A 96 -11.41 -7.54 -9.05
CA PRO A 96 -10.74 -8.67 -9.71
C PRO A 96 -9.25 -8.34 -9.86
N PRO A 97 -8.33 -8.87 -9.03
CA PRO A 97 -6.93 -8.50 -9.06
C PRO A 97 -6.25 -9.34 -10.14
N ILE A 98 -6.65 -9.07 -11.38
CA ILE A 98 -6.14 -9.74 -12.56
C ILE A 98 -4.84 -9.03 -12.92
N PHE A 99 -3.74 -9.63 -12.52
CA PHE A 99 -2.39 -9.18 -12.85
C PHE A 99 -1.78 -9.96 -14.01
N ARG A 100 -2.58 -10.75 -14.74
CA ARG A 100 -2.13 -11.58 -15.87
C ARG A 100 -1.31 -10.81 -16.91
N ARG A 101 -1.64 -9.53 -17.12
CA ARG A 101 -0.97 -8.62 -18.06
C ARG A 101 -0.13 -7.54 -17.36
N GLY A 102 0.25 -7.80 -16.11
CA GLY A 102 1.03 -6.89 -15.28
C GLY A 102 0.18 -6.07 -14.30
N CYS A 103 0.82 -5.14 -13.61
CA CYS A 103 0.22 -4.37 -12.52
C CYS A 103 0.91 -3.01 -12.34
N ASN A 104 0.27 -2.13 -11.57
CA ASN A 104 0.77 -0.79 -11.30
C ASN A 104 1.16 -0.62 -9.84
N PHE A 105 2.39 -0.15 -9.59
CA PHE A 105 2.94 0.18 -8.28
C PHE A 105 3.01 1.69 -8.02
N ALA A 106 2.70 2.54 -9.02
CA ALA A 106 2.68 3.98 -8.86
C ALA A 106 1.70 4.41 -7.77
N ALA A 107 2.08 5.41 -6.96
CA ALA A 107 1.26 5.91 -5.86
C ALA A 107 1.32 7.43 -5.80
N ALA A 108 0.15 8.08 -5.70
CA ALA A 108 0.06 9.53 -5.65
C ALA A 108 0.91 10.13 -4.53
N GLY A 109 1.57 11.25 -4.82
CA GLY A 109 2.51 11.89 -3.89
C GLY A 109 3.84 11.15 -3.67
N ALA A 110 4.09 10.04 -4.37
CA ALA A 110 5.36 9.31 -4.24
C ALA A 110 6.57 10.15 -4.69
N THR A 111 7.68 9.94 -3.98
CA THR A 111 9.00 10.50 -4.28
C THR A 111 9.97 9.37 -4.62
N VAL A 112 11.04 9.69 -5.34
CA VAL A 112 12.18 8.77 -5.51
C VAL A 112 12.87 8.56 -4.16
N LEU A 113 13.15 9.65 -3.45
CA LEU A 113 13.74 9.61 -2.12
C LEU A 113 12.72 9.19 -1.07
N LYS A 114 13.21 8.82 0.12
CA LYS A 114 12.33 8.59 1.28
C LYS A 114 11.54 9.88 1.58
N PRO A 115 10.20 9.83 1.65
CA PRO A 115 9.40 11.01 1.92
C PRO A 115 9.63 11.52 3.35
N PRO A 116 9.46 12.84 3.60
CA PRO A 116 9.48 13.38 4.95
C PRO A 116 8.29 12.85 5.77
N ALA A 117 8.39 12.90 7.10
CA ALA A 117 7.39 12.36 8.05
C ALA A 117 5.94 12.87 7.85
N ARG A 118 5.81 14.05 7.25
CA ARG A 118 4.54 14.72 6.98
C ARG A 118 3.99 14.49 5.57
N SER A 119 4.70 13.73 4.75
CA SER A 119 4.14 13.21 3.51
C SER A 119 2.93 12.34 3.83
N ILE A 120 1.90 12.44 3.01
CA ILE A 120 0.73 11.56 3.06
C ILE A 120 1.09 10.20 2.45
N CYS A 121 1.89 10.19 1.39
CA CYS A 121 2.30 8.96 0.71
C CYS A 121 3.56 8.35 1.34
N PRO A 122 3.50 7.08 1.81
CA PRO A 122 4.68 6.35 2.27
C PRO A 122 5.40 5.57 1.14
N PHE A 123 4.79 5.45 -0.04
CA PHE A 123 5.21 4.53 -1.10
C PHE A 123 6.24 5.15 -2.06
N SER A 124 7.43 5.49 -1.54
CA SER A 124 8.57 5.95 -2.36
C SER A 124 8.97 4.93 -3.43
N LEU A 125 9.77 5.33 -4.43
CA LEU A 125 10.28 4.41 -5.46
C LEU A 125 10.90 3.14 -4.88
N ARG A 126 11.67 3.28 -3.79
CA ARG A 126 12.27 2.11 -3.11
C ARG A 126 11.21 1.13 -2.62
N ILE A 127 10.08 1.63 -2.11
CA ILE A 127 8.96 0.81 -1.66
C ILE A 127 8.25 0.17 -2.85
N GLN A 128 7.97 0.93 -3.91
CA GLN A 128 7.35 0.40 -5.13
C GLN A 128 8.18 -0.72 -5.77
N VAL A 129 9.51 -0.56 -5.82
CA VAL A 129 10.42 -1.62 -6.29
C VAL A 129 10.40 -2.83 -5.35
N ALA A 130 10.32 -2.64 -4.03
CA ALA A 130 10.20 -3.74 -3.08
C ALA A 130 8.87 -4.50 -3.22
N GLN A 131 7.77 -3.78 -3.44
CA GLN A 131 6.47 -4.34 -3.78
C GLN A 131 6.55 -5.19 -5.07
N PHE A 132 7.26 -4.72 -6.11
CA PHE A 132 7.49 -5.52 -7.32
C PHE A 132 8.30 -6.79 -7.06
N VAL A 133 9.39 -6.71 -6.29
CA VAL A 133 10.19 -7.90 -5.94
C VAL A 133 9.33 -8.92 -5.21
N ARG A 134 8.54 -8.46 -4.22
CA ARG A 134 7.58 -9.31 -3.52
C ARG A 134 6.54 -9.91 -4.48
N PHE A 135 5.97 -9.09 -5.34
CA PHE A 135 4.95 -9.50 -6.31
C PHE A 135 5.47 -10.65 -7.17
N LYS A 136 6.66 -10.49 -7.76
CA LYS A 136 7.29 -11.53 -8.57
C LYS A 136 7.50 -12.82 -7.78
N ALA A 137 8.07 -12.72 -6.57
CA ALA A 137 8.31 -13.89 -5.73
C ALA A 137 6.99 -14.63 -5.39
N LYS A 138 5.92 -13.89 -5.09
CA LYS A 138 4.61 -14.48 -4.79
C LYS A 138 3.96 -15.11 -6.02
N VAL A 139 4.12 -14.51 -7.20
CA VAL A 139 3.67 -15.10 -8.48
C VAL A 139 4.40 -16.42 -8.73
N GLU A 140 5.72 -16.46 -8.57
CA GLU A 140 6.51 -17.69 -8.73
C GLU A 140 6.06 -18.78 -7.75
N GLU A 141 5.84 -18.43 -6.48
CA GLU A 141 5.31 -19.31 -5.44
C GLU A 141 3.93 -19.88 -5.81
N ILE A 142 2.98 -19.05 -6.23
CA ILE A 142 1.63 -19.52 -6.60
C ILE A 142 1.70 -20.47 -7.81
N ARG A 143 2.62 -20.22 -8.75
CA ARG A 143 2.77 -21.06 -9.95
C ARG A 143 3.26 -22.47 -9.65
N THR A 144 3.97 -22.69 -8.54
CA THR A 144 4.41 -24.03 -8.09
C THR A 144 3.32 -24.81 -7.36
N GLN A 145 2.30 -24.14 -6.80
CA GLN A 145 1.35 -24.76 -5.86
C GLN A 145 -0.03 -25.11 -6.43
N SER A 146 -0.58 -24.35 -7.40
CA SER A 146 -1.95 -24.60 -7.91
C SER A 146 -2.14 -24.19 -9.37
N SER A 147 -3.00 -24.90 -10.10
CA SER A 147 -3.40 -24.55 -11.47
C SER A 147 -4.47 -23.47 -11.54
N LYS A 148 -5.34 -23.33 -10.51
CA LYS A 148 -6.51 -22.43 -10.54
C LYS A 148 -6.12 -20.95 -10.53
N ASN A 149 -5.13 -20.56 -9.72
CA ASN A 149 -4.75 -19.15 -9.60
C ASN A 149 -3.88 -18.63 -10.75
N LYS A 150 -3.47 -19.50 -11.69
CA LYS A 150 -2.60 -19.15 -12.82
C LYS A 150 -3.27 -18.20 -13.81
N GLU A 151 -4.59 -18.13 -13.84
CA GLU A 151 -5.32 -17.20 -14.73
C GLU A 151 -5.23 -15.75 -14.28
N TYR A 152 -4.98 -15.49 -12.98
CA TYR A 152 -4.94 -14.14 -12.40
C TYR A 152 -3.53 -13.55 -12.36
N ILE A 153 -2.49 -14.32 -12.68
CA ILE A 153 -1.08 -13.91 -12.53
C ILE A 153 -0.30 -14.02 -13.84
N PRO A 154 0.81 -13.27 -14.01
CA PRO A 154 1.66 -13.37 -15.19
C PRO A 154 2.24 -14.78 -15.43
N ALA A 155 2.55 -15.08 -16.69
CA ALA A 155 3.44 -16.19 -17.01
C ALA A 155 4.88 -15.88 -16.58
N GLN A 156 5.69 -16.91 -16.32
CA GLN A 156 7.05 -16.72 -15.81
C GLN A 156 7.95 -15.96 -16.80
N ASP A 157 7.82 -16.25 -18.09
CA ASP A 157 8.57 -15.57 -19.15
C ASP A 157 8.07 -14.14 -19.43
N TYR A 158 6.92 -13.74 -18.88
CA TYR A 158 6.41 -12.38 -19.04
C TYR A 158 7.29 -11.37 -18.32
N PHE A 159 7.94 -11.71 -17.20
CA PHE A 159 8.80 -10.76 -16.50
C PHE A 159 10.01 -10.34 -17.35
N GLU A 160 10.61 -11.27 -18.10
CA GLU A 160 11.72 -10.95 -19.00
C GLU A 160 11.26 -10.10 -20.20
N LYS A 161 10.06 -10.39 -20.71
CA LYS A 161 9.49 -9.76 -21.92
C LYS A 161 8.67 -8.50 -21.63
N ALA A 162 8.39 -8.18 -20.37
CA ALA A 162 7.49 -7.08 -19.99
C ALA A 162 8.10 -5.71 -20.27
N LEU A 163 7.22 -4.71 -20.37
CA LEU A 163 7.57 -3.29 -20.32
C LEU A 163 7.55 -2.78 -18.87
N TYR A 164 8.60 -2.09 -18.47
CA TYR A 164 8.76 -1.48 -17.16
C TYR A 164 8.72 0.05 -17.28
N MET A 165 7.61 0.67 -16.87
CA MET A 165 7.35 2.10 -17.04
C MET A 165 7.68 2.89 -15.78
N PHE A 166 8.29 4.07 -15.92
CA PHE A 166 8.68 4.94 -14.79
C PHE A 166 8.22 6.40 -15.01
N ASP A 167 7.32 6.86 -14.14
CA ASP A 167 6.77 8.23 -14.05
C ASP A 167 6.95 8.80 -12.64
N ILE A 168 8.15 9.30 -12.31
CA ILE A 168 8.47 9.70 -10.93
C ILE A 168 9.42 10.90 -10.88
N ALA A 169 9.63 11.43 -9.67
CA ALA A 169 10.48 12.57 -9.31
C ALA A 169 9.84 13.96 -9.42
N GLN A 170 8.60 14.09 -9.93
CA GLN A 170 7.90 15.37 -9.90
C GLN A 170 7.81 15.91 -8.46
N ASN A 171 7.45 15.05 -7.51
CA ASN A 171 7.32 15.45 -6.11
C ASN A 171 8.68 15.79 -5.46
N ASP A 172 9.76 15.08 -5.79
CA ASP A 172 11.11 15.36 -5.25
C ASP A 172 11.61 16.76 -5.61
N LEU A 173 11.18 17.29 -6.76
CA LEU A 173 11.55 18.62 -7.23
C LEU A 173 10.55 19.69 -6.79
N ASN A 174 9.24 19.39 -6.86
CA ASN A 174 8.18 20.37 -6.64
C ASN A 174 7.96 20.68 -5.15
N VAL A 175 7.80 19.62 -4.35
CA VAL A 175 7.38 19.70 -2.95
C VAL A 175 8.37 20.51 -2.09
N PRO A 176 9.70 20.42 -2.26
CA PRO A 176 10.63 21.23 -1.46
C PRO A 176 10.48 22.75 -1.58
N PHE A 177 10.02 23.28 -2.72
CA PHE A 177 9.77 24.72 -2.87
C PHE A 177 8.66 25.22 -1.93
N TYR A 178 7.63 24.40 -1.69
CA TYR A 178 6.58 24.69 -0.69
C TYR A 178 7.10 24.68 0.75
N TYR A 179 8.34 24.24 0.95
CA TYR A 179 9.04 24.22 2.24
C TYR A 179 10.21 25.17 2.27
N ASN A 180 10.12 26.23 1.48
CA ASN A 180 11.07 27.33 1.42
C ASN A 180 12.50 26.90 1.05
N LYS A 181 12.67 25.74 0.39
CA LYS A 181 13.95 25.42 -0.22
C LYS A 181 14.20 26.36 -1.40
N THR A 182 15.43 26.85 -1.51
CA THR A 182 15.85 27.67 -2.65
C THR A 182 16.03 26.81 -3.89
N PHE A 183 16.04 27.43 -5.07
CA PHE A 183 16.37 26.78 -6.33
C PHE A 183 17.67 25.97 -6.23
N ASP A 184 18.75 26.55 -5.68
CA ASP A 184 20.04 25.87 -5.57
C ASP A 184 19.98 24.65 -4.64
N GLN A 185 19.21 24.72 -3.55
CA GLN A 185 19.01 23.59 -2.65
C GLN A 185 18.23 22.44 -3.29
N VAL A 186 17.28 22.74 -4.18
CA VAL A 186 16.56 21.72 -4.97
C VAL A 186 17.48 21.13 -6.04
N VAL A 187 18.26 21.94 -6.75
CA VAL A 187 19.23 21.42 -7.73
C VAL A 187 20.28 20.55 -7.06
N ALA A 188 20.71 20.90 -5.85
CA ALA A 188 21.68 20.12 -5.09
C ALA A 188 21.17 18.71 -4.69
N SER A 189 19.85 18.45 -4.68
CA SER A 189 19.32 17.11 -4.39
C SER A 189 19.25 16.18 -5.61
N ILE A 190 19.33 16.73 -6.84
CA ILE A 190 19.21 15.96 -8.09
C ILE A 190 20.18 14.77 -8.17
N PRO A 191 21.47 14.89 -7.81
CA PRO A 191 22.38 13.73 -7.83
C PRO A 191 21.92 12.58 -6.94
N THR A 192 21.41 12.88 -5.73
CA THR A 192 20.90 11.88 -4.79
C THR A 192 19.61 11.23 -5.30
N ILE A 193 18.71 12.03 -5.89
CA ILE A 193 17.49 11.52 -6.54
C ILE A 193 17.86 10.51 -7.64
N LEU A 194 18.78 10.87 -8.52
CA LEU A 194 19.19 10.02 -9.64
C LEU A 194 19.96 8.78 -9.21
N LEU A 195 20.72 8.84 -8.11
CA LEU A 195 21.37 7.67 -7.52
C LEU A 195 20.34 6.65 -7.02
N GLU A 196 19.33 7.11 -6.28
CA GLU A 196 18.25 6.23 -5.81
C GLU A 196 17.39 5.70 -6.96
N PHE A 197 17.11 6.51 -7.99
CA PHE A 197 16.46 6.06 -9.21
C PHE A 197 17.28 4.95 -9.91
N LYS A 198 18.60 5.15 -10.08
CA LYS A 198 19.52 4.14 -10.61
C LYS A 198 19.48 2.84 -9.81
N ASN A 199 19.44 2.93 -8.47
CA ASN A 199 19.34 1.76 -7.60
C ASN A 199 18.02 1.00 -7.80
N GLY A 200 16.91 1.72 -8.02
CA GLY A 200 15.63 1.16 -8.40
C GLY A 200 15.69 0.37 -9.72
N ILE A 201 16.21 1.00 -10.78
CA ILE A 201 16.39 0.35 -12.10
C ILE A 201 17.26 -0.90 -11.99
N LYS A 202 18.40 -0.80 -11.28
CA LYS A 202 19.29 -1.95 -11.05
C LYS A 202 18.56 -3.12 -10.38
N LYS A 203 17.72 -2.84 -9.39
CA LYS A 203 16.94 -3.89 -8.71
C LYS A 203 15.94 -4.56 -9.65
N VAL A 204 15.21 -3.79 -10.46
CA VAL A 204 14.27 -4.35 -11.45
C VAL A 204 15.02 -5.16 -12.52
N TYR A 205 16.17 -4.69 -12.99
CA TYR A 205 17.04 -5.44 -13.92
C TYR A 205 17.51 -6.78 -13.33
N ASN A 206 17.96 -6.77 -12.07
CA ASN A 206 18.37 -7.98 -11.34
C ASN A 206 17.21 -8.95 -11.11
N GLN A 207 15.96 -8.47 -11.16
CA GLN A 207 14.76 -9.29 -11.13
C GLN A 207 14.29 -9.74 -12.53
N GLY A 208 15.12 -9.59 -13.55
CA GLY A 208 14.85 -10.06 -14.92
C GLY A 208 14.24 -9.01 -15.85
N GLY A 209 14.00 -7.78 -15.39
CA GLY A 209 13.46 -6.74 -16.27
C GLY A 209 14.43 -6.38 -17.39
N ARG A 210 13.92 -6.26 -18.63
CA ARG A 210 14.73 -5.96 -19.83
C ARG A 210 14.25 -4.76 -20.63
N ASN A 211 12.95 -4.44 -20.66
CA ASN A 211 12.45 -3.31 -21.45
C ASN A 211 12.00 -2.18 -20.53
N PHE A 212 12.78 -1.10 -20.45
CA PHE A 212 12.53 0.04 -19.59
C PHE A 212 12.02 1.22 -20.42
N TRP A 213 10.86 1.77 -20.05
CA TRP A 213 10.32 2.99 -20.60
C TRP A 213 10.33 4.07 -19.51
N ILE A 214 11.21 5.04 -19.66
CA ILE A 214 11.46 6.07 -18.66
C ILE A 214 11.13 7.41 -19.32
N HIS A 215 10.25 8.19 -18.72
CA HIS A 215 10.05 9.56 -19.17
C HIS A 215 10.51 10.57 -18.13
N ASN A 216 10.83 11.76 -18.61
CA ASN A 216 11.29 12.86 -17.78
C ASN A 216 10.10 13.59 -17.09
N THR A 217 10.35 14.56 -16.22
CA THR A 217 9.26 15.28 -15.54
C THR A 217 8.71 16.42 -16.40
N GLY A 218 7.45 16.81 -16.18
CA GLY A 218 6.77 17.89 -16.92
C GLY A 218 7.23 19.31 -16.56
N PRO A 219 6.66 20.35 -17.21
CA PRO A 219 6.94 21.74 -16.91
C PRO A 219 6.29 22.18 -15.59
N LEU A 220 6.96 21.86 -14.47
CA LEU A 220 6.45 22.09 -13.11
C LEU A 220 6.01 23.53 -12.85
N GLY A 221 6.77 24.50 -13.36
CA GLY A 221 6.44 25.92 -13.18
C GLY A 221 5.13 26.35 -13.84
N CYS A 222 4.60 25.55 -14.76
CA CYS A 222 3.34 25.83 -15.45
C CYS A 222 2.10 25.24 -14.78
N LEU A 223 2.27 24.47 -13.69
CA LEU A 223 1.14 23.95 -12.92
C LEU A 223 0.36 25.11 -12.27
N PRO A 224 -0.98 25.19 -12.41
CA PRO A 224 -1.77 26.27 -11.81
C PRO A 224 -1.50 26.44 -10.30
N MET A 225 -1.34 25.33 -9.58
CA MET A 225 -1.03 25.34 -8.15
C MET A 225 0.33 26.02 -7.83
N ASN A 226 1.32 25.85 -8.70
CA ASN A 226 2.63 26.50 -8.56
C ASN A 226 2.58 27.97 -8.95
N ILE A 227 1.84 28.33 -10.00
CA ILE A 227 1.69 29.73 -10.41
C ILE A 227 0.94 30.53 -9.33
N ALA A 228 -0.16 29.99 -8.80
CA ALA A 228 -0.89 30.60 -7.68
C ALA A 228 -0.02 30.70 -6.41
N GLY A 229 0.76 29.65 -6.11
CA GLY A 229 1.58 29.58 -4.90
C GLY A 229 2.80 30.50 -4.91
N PHE A 230 3.44 30.70 -6.07
CA PHE A 230 4.75 31.35 -6.19
C PHE A 230 4.81 32.53 -7.17
N GLY A 231 3.90 32.62 -8.15
CA GLY A 231 4.02 33.55 -9.28
C GLY A 231 4.11 35.03 -8.91
N ASN A 232 3.56 35.41 -7.75
CA ASN A 232 3.61 36.79 -7.23
C ASN A 232 4.58 36.96 -6.05
N LYS A 233 5.34 35.93 -5.65
CA LYS A 233 6.24 35.95 -4.50
C LYS A 233 7.68 36.14 -4.94
N LYS A 234 8.37 37.16 -4.42
CA LYS A 234 9.82 37.27 -4.59
C LYS A 234 10.52 36.11 -3.86
N PRO A 235 11.60 35.52 -4.43
CA PRO A 235 12.33 35.94 -5.63
C PRO A 235 11.82 35.31 -6.95
N PHE A 236 10.73 34.54 -6.93
CA PHE A 236 10.24 33.83 -8.11
C PHE A 236 9.83 34.79 -9.23
N LYS A 237 10.07 34.37 -10.48
CA LYS A 237 9.72 35.11 -11.70
C LYS A 237 8.92 34.23 -12.64
N LEU A 238 7.95 34.83 -13.31
CA LEU A 238 7.23 34.19 -14.40
C LEU A 238 8.01 34.35 -15.72
N ASP A 239 8.09 33.28 -16.50
CA ASP A 239 8.63 33.30 -17.85
C ASP A 239 7.62 33.91 -18.86
N LYS A 240 7.98 33.94 -20.15
CA LYS A 240 7.11 34.48 -21.21
C LYS A 240 5.78 33.73 -21.37
N LEU A 241 5.70 32.49 -20.91
CA LEU A 241 4.49 31.68 -20.90
C LEU A 241 3.72 31.81 -19.57
N GLY A 242 4.15 32.69 -18.67
CA GLY A 242 3.53 32.88 -17.36
C GLY A 242 3.80 31.74 -16.38
N CYS A 243 4.83 30.92 -16.63
CA CYS A 243 5.21 29.81 -15.75
C CYS A 243 6.32 30.21 -14.79
N VAL A 244 6.36 29.62 -13.59
CA VAL A 244 7.39 29.90 -12.59
C VAL A 244 8.75 29.37 -13.07
N SER A 245 9.67 30.30 -13.36
CA SER A 245 10.93 30.02 -14.07
C SER A 245 11.83 29.04 -13.32
N ASP A 246 11.97 29.20 -12.00
CA ASP A 246 12.87 28.38 -11.19
C ASP A 246 12.43 26.92 -11.13
N LEU A 247 11.13 26.66 -11.05
CA LEU A 247 10.58 25.30 -11.07
C LEU A 247 10.79 24.63 -12.43
N ASN A 248 10.52 25.35 -13.53
CA ASN A 248 10.79 24.86 -14.89
C ASN A 248 12.29 24.63 -15.13
N ARG A 249 13.16 25.49 -14.58
CA ARG A 249 14.62 25.35 -14.68
C ARG A 249 15.11 24.13 -13.89
N ALA A 250 14.60 23.89 -12.69
CA ALA A 250 14.93 22.71 -11.91
C ALA A 250 14.51 21.42 -12.64
N ALA A 251 13.29 21.39 -13.20
CA ALA A 251 12.81 20.30 -14.04
C ALA A 251 13.72 20.03 -15.25
N ARG A 252 14.13 21.08 -15.99
CA ARG A 252 15.05 20.93 -17.13
C ARG A 252 16.42 20.38 -16.73
N ILE A 253 16.98 20.84 -15.60
CA ILE A 253 18.27 20.32 -15.10
C ILE A 253 18.14 18.84 -14.73
N PHE A 254 17.07 18.47 -14.03
CA PHE A 254 16.78 17.07 -13.71
C PHE A 254 16.64 16.23 -14.97
N ASN A 255 15.83 16.67 -15.94
CA ASN A 255 15.56 15.95 -17.18
C ASN A 255 16.84 15.70 -18.00
N LEU A 256 17.74 16.69 -18.09
CA LEU A 256 19.03 16.52 -18.76
C LEU A 256 19.93 15.48 -18.06
N ASN A 257 19.96 15.49 -16.71
CA ASN A 257 20.74 14.53 -15.96
C ASN A 257 20.13 13.12 -16.00
N LEU A 258 18.80 13.00 -16.03
CA LEU A 258 18.09 11.73 -16.23
C LEU A 258 18.39 11.16 -17.61
N LEU A 259 18.38 11.96 -18.68
CA LEU A 259 18.77 11.53 -20.02
C LEU A 259 20.20 10.97 -20.04
N ASN A 260 21.14 11.70 -19.44
CA ASN A 260 22.53 11.24 -19.31
C ASN A 260 22.64 9.93 -18.51
N LEU A 261 21.84 9.78 -17.45
CA LEU A 261 21.77 8.53 -16.69
C LEU A 261 21.22 7.39 -17.55
N THR A 262 20.15 7.59 -18.32
CA THR A 262 19.58 6.54 -19.19
C THR A 262 20.60 6.06 -20.24
N LYS A 263 21.39 6.95 -20.83
CA LYS A 263 22.51 6.59 -21.72
C LYS A 263 23.58 5.74 -21.02
N LYS A 264 23.94 6.10 -19.78
CA LYS A 264 24.88 5.30 -18.97
C LYS A 264 24.31 3.92 -18.63
N LEU A 265 23.01 3.83 -18.34
CA LEU A 265 22.34 2.57 -18.02
C LEU A 265 22.31 1.62 -19.22
N GLN A 266 22.11 2.12 -20.44
CA GLN A 266 22.16 1.30 -21.66
C GLN A 266 23.54 0.66 -21.86
N VAL A 267 24.62 1.42 -21.68
CA VAL A 267 25.99 0.89 -21.74
C VAL A 267 26.25 -0.10 -20.61
N GLN A 268 25.72 0.17 -19.42
CA GLN A 268 25.91 -0.68 -18.25
C GLN A 268 25.12 -2.01 -18.33
N TYR A 269 23.98 -2.01 -19.01
CA TYR A 269 23.06 -3.15 -19.12
C TYR A 269 22.76 -3.44 -20.60
N PRO A 270 23.70 -4.06 -21.34
CA PRO A 270 23.56 -4.27 -22.79
C PRO A 270 22.41 -5.21 -23.17
N GLU A 271 21.91 -6.02 -22.23
CA GLU A 271 20.71 -6.85 -22.43
C GLU A 271 19.40 -6.07 -22.27
N ALA A 272 19.44 -4.85 -21.70
CA ALA A 272 18.25 -4.05 -21.46
C ALA A 272 18.02 -3.06 -22.61
N ASN A 273 16.79 -3.06 -23.13
CA ASN A 273 16.30 -1.96 -23.94
C ASN A 273 15.82 -0.83 -23.02
N ILE A 274 16.40 0.37 -23.13
CA ILE A 274 16.03 1.53 -22.31
C ILE A 274 15.60 2.66 -23.22
N THR A 275 14.33 3.02 -23.15
CA THR A 275 13.72 4.12 -23.90
C THR A 275 13.55 5.34 -23.00
N HIS A 276 13.99 6.51 -23.48
CA HIS A 276 13.77 7.80 -22.83
C HIS A 276 12.75 8.65 -23.61
N VAL A 277 11.72 9.16 -22.92
CA VAL A 277 10.69 10.03 -23.54
C VAL A 277 10.69 11.44 -22.93
N ASP A 278 10.72 12.45 -23.80
CA ASP A 278 10.68 13.86 -23.42
C ASP A 278 9.25 14.38 -23.22
N ILE A 279 8.63 14.00 -22.08
CA ILE A 279 7.28 14.46 -21.74
C ILE A 279 7.21 15.95 -21.45
N PHE A 280 8.32 16.56 -21.02
CA PHE A 280 8.41 18.00 -20.75
C PHE A 280 8.04 18.80 -21.99
N SER A 281 8.63 18.47 -23.13
CA SER A 281 8.38 19.17 -24.39
C SER A 281 6.95 18.98 -24.88
N ILE A 282 6.39 17.78 -24.76
CA ILE A 282 4.98 17.50 -25.11
C ILE A 282 4.03 18.36 -24.27
N LYS A 283 4.18 18.31 -22.95
CA LYS A 283 3.32 19.04 -22.02
C LYS A 283 3.47 20.56 -22.17
N LEU A 284 4.70 21.06 -22.40
CA LEU A 284 4.94 22.48 -22.62
C LEU A 284 4.35 22.96 -23.95
N ASP A 285 4.44 22.16 -25.02
CA ASP A 285 3.84 22.49 -26.31
C ASP A 285 2.31 22.56 -26.21
N LEU A 286 1.68 21.59 -25.52
CA LEU A 286 0.26 21.61 -25.20
C LEU A 286 -0.15 22.90 -24.48
N ILE A 287 0.59 23.32 -23.44
CA ILE A 287 0.30 24.56 -22.71
C ILE A 287 0.50 25.80 -23.59
N ALA A 288 1.57 25.85 -24.38
CA ALA A 288 1.92 27.00 -25.19
C ALA A 288 0.97 27.18 -26.39
N LYS A 289 0.45 26.09 -26.95
CA LYS A 289 -0.38 26.06 -28.17
C LYS A 289 -1.77 25.48 -27.91
N TYR A 290 -2.25 25.55 -26.68
CA TYR A 290 -3.49 24.93 -26.20
C TYR A 290 -4.69 25.14 -27.13
N SER A 291 -4.86 26.34 -27.69
CA SER A 291 -5.95 26.68 -28.60
C SER A 291 -5.91 25.92 -29.93
N LEU A 292 -4.72 25.56 -30.43
CA LEU A 292 -4.57 24.72 -31.63
C LEU A 292 -5.09 23.29 -31.39
N TYR A 293 -5.11 22.85 -30.14
CA TYR A 293 -5.53 21.51 -29.75
C TYR A 293 -6.95 21.47 -29.19
N GLY A 294 -7.69 22.59 -29.27
CA GLY A 294 -9.09 22.69 -28.86
C GLY A 294 -9.32 23.06 -27.39
N PHE A 295 -8.26 23.27 -26.60
CA PHE A 295 -8.39 23.74 -25.23
C PHE A 295 -8.64 25.25 -25.20
N LYS A 296 -9.31 25.73 -24.14
CA LYS A 296 -9.54 27.15 -23.87
C LYS A 296 -8.79 27.64 -22.63
N GLN A 297 -8.50 26.74 -21.69
CA GLN A 297 -7.95 27.07 -20.38
C GLN A 297 -6.64 26.29 -20.13
N PRO A 298 -5.47 26.86 -20.46
CA PRO A 298 -4.18 26.18 -20.28
C PRO A 298 -3.66 26.23 -18.84
N ARG A 299 -4.18 27.16 -18.01
CA ARG A 299 -3.62 27.51 -16.68
C ARG A 299 -4.67 27.66 -15.58
N MET A 300 -5.94 27.42 -15.89
CA MET A 300 -6.99 27.33 -14.87
C MET A 300 -7.27 25.84 -14.61
N ALA A 301 -7.48 25.45 -13.36
CA ALA A 301 -7.93 24.12 -13.00
C ALA A 301 -9.43 23.97 -13.28
N CYS A 302 -9.84 22.86 -13.88
CA CYS A 302 -11.25 22.56 -14.07
C CYS A 302 -11.95 22.32 -12.72
N CYS A 303 -11.34 21.52 -11.85
CA CYS A 303 -11.83 21.20 -10.52
C CYS A 303 -11.04 21.92 -9.44
N GLY A 304 -11.72 22.70 -8.61
CA GLY A 304 -11.05 23.42 -7.53
C GLY A 304 -11.92 24.48 -6.88
N TYR A 305 -11.26 25.40 -6.18
CA TYR A 305 -11.90 26.47 -5.45
C TYR A 305 -11.09 27.77 -5.60
N GLY A 306 -11.78 28.92 -5.57
CA GLY A 306 -11.15 30.26 -5.66
C GLY A 306 -11.35 30.98 -6.99
N GLY A 307 -11.83 30.29 -8.03
CA GLY A 307 -12.17 30.92 -9.33
C GLY A 307 -10.96 31.43 -10.13
N PRO A 308 -11.20 32.18 -11.22
CA PRO A 308 -10.13 32.67 -12.10
C PRO A 308 -9.07 33.51 -11.37
N PRO A 309 -7.80 33.50 -11.82
CA PRO A 309 -7.34 32.88 -13.07
C PRO A 309 -6.89 31.42 -12.94
N PHE A 310 -6.80 30.85 -11.74
CA PHE A 310 -6.20 29.52 -11.52
C PHE A 310 -7.15 28.46 -10.98
N ASN A 311 -8.20 28.86 -10.23
CA ASN A 311 -9.16 27.98 -9.58
C ASN A 311 -8.54 26.92 -8.65
N VAL A 312 -7.58 27.32 -7.82
CA VAL A 312 -6.87 26.43 -6.88
C VAL A 312 -6.78 27.05 -5.50
N ASP A 313 -6.95 26.22 -4.46
CA ASP A 313 -6.72 26.57 -3.06
C ASP A 313 -6.14 25.36 -2.34
N TRP A 314 -4.97 25.51 -1.70
CA TRP A 314 -4.25 24.41 -1.05
C TRP A 314 -4.99 23.81 0.16
N ARG A 315 -6.04 24.50 0.65
CA ARG A 315 -6.82 24.09 1.83
C ARG A 315 -7.94 23.12 1.51
N ILE A 316 -8.26 22.91 0.24
CA ILE A 316 -9.39 22.07 -0.19
C ILE A 316 -9.06 21.39 -1.52
N SER A 317 -9.12 20.07 -1.54
CA SER A 317 -8.85 19.28 -2.75
C SER A 317 -10.10 19.15 -3.62
N CYS A 318 -9.92 18.82 -4.90
CA CYS A 318 -11.02 18.57 -5.83
C CYS A 318 -12.03 17.55 -5.26
N GLY A 319 -13.32 17.90 -5.26
CA GLY A 319 -14.41 17.04 -4.77
C GLY A 319 -14.64 17.10 -3.26
N GLU A 320 -13.71 17.70 -2.49
CA GLU A 320 -13.86 17.85 -1.04
C GLU A 320 -14.82 18.99 -0.68
N THR A 321 -15.43 18.86 0.50
CA THR A 321 -16.15 19.93 1.18
C THR A 321 -15.35 20.30 2.42
N ALA A 322 -14.98 21.57 2.59
CA ALA A 322 -14.19 22.04 3.72
C ALA A 322 -14.69 23.40 4.21
N VAL A 323 -14.37 23.73 5.47
CA VAL A 323 -14.61 25.07 6.01
C VAL A 323 -13.41 25.95 5.66
N VAL A 324 -13.62 26.90 4.75
CA VAL A 324 -12.59 27.86 4.32
C VAL A 324 -13.03 29.25 4.74
N ASN A 325 -12.20 29.92 5.56
CA ASN A 325 -12.51 31.24 6.13
C ASN A 325 -13.87 31.31 6.86
N GLY A 326 -14.25 30.24 7.55
CA GLY A 326 -15.51 30.17 8.31
C GLY A 326 -16.76 29.81 7.49
N SER A 327 -16.65 29.59 6.18
CA SER A 327 -17.75 29.14 5.33
C SER A 327 -17.53 27.72 4.82
N LEU A 328 -18.59 26.91 4.82
CA LEU A 328 -18.58 25.57 4.22
C LEU A 328 -18.61 25.71 2.69
N VAL A 329 -17.57 25.24 2.02
CA VAL A 329 -17.41 25.33 0.56
C VAL A 329 -17.06 23.97 -0.02
N LYS A 330 -17.43 23.74 -1.28
CA LYS A 330 -17.10 22.53 -2.04
C LYS A 330 -16.22 22.89 -3.23
N ALA A 331 -15.11 22.18 -3.41
CA ALA A 331 -14.31 22.28 -4.62
C ALA A 331 -15.00 21.51 -5.75
N GLY A 332 -15.60 22.24 -6.69
CA GLY A 332 -16.40 21.67 -7.79
C GLY A 332 -15.62 21.58 -9.10
N SER A 333 -16.07 20.71 -10.00
CA SER A 333 -15.58 20.63 -11.39
C SER A 333 -16.23 21.69 -12.28
N CYS A 334 -15.53 22.04 -13.36
CA CYS A 334 -16.07 22.82 -14.47
C CYS A 334 -17.09 21.99 -15.28
N ASP A 335 -17.87 22.68 -16.14
CA ASP A 335 -18.92 22.05 -16.95
C ASP A 335 -18.37 21.17 -18.08
N ASP A 336 -17.25 21.55 -18.70
CA ASP A 336 -16.59 20.79 -19.77
C ASP A 336 -15.07 20.72 -19.56
N SER A 337 -14.60 19.59 -19.02
CA SER A 337 -13.17 19.38 -18.76
C SER A 337 -12.32 19.29 -20.03
N ARG A 338 -12.92 19.09 -21.21
CA ARG A 338 -12.19 19.09 -22.50
C ARG A 338 -11.64 20.46 -22.86
N GLU A 339 -12.18 21.52 -22.26
CA GLU A 339 -11.68 22.89 -22.46
C GLU A 339 -10.44 23.20 -21.61
N TYR A 340 -10.10 22.35 -20.63
CA TYR A 340 -9.08 22.60 -19.61
C TYR A 340 -7.90 21.65 -19.77
N VAL A 341 -6.68 22.18 -19.64
CA VAL A 341 -5.47 21.33 -19.59
C VAL A 341 -5.32 20.70 -18.21
N SER A 342 -5.56 21.48 -17.15
CA SER A 342 -5.39 21.03 -15.76
C SER A 342 -6.72 20.61 -15.13
N TRP A 343 -6.71 19.44 -14.49
CA TRP A 343 -7.82 18.95 -13.70
C TRP A 343 -7.92 19.71 -12.38
N ASP A 344 -6.94 19.59 -11.49
CA ASP A 344 -7.01 20.08 -10.10
C ASP A 344 -5.90 21.08 -9.72
N GLY A 345 -5.19 21.59 -10.72
CA GLY A 345 -4.05 22.48 -10.54
C GLY A 345 -2.69 21.79 -10.49
N VAL A 346 -2.66 20.46 -10.42
CA VAL A 346 -1.44 19.64 -10.52
C VAL A 346 -1.58 18.61 -11.63
N HIS A 347 -2.70 17.88 -11.66
CA HIS A 347 -2.96 16.81 -12.61
C HIS A 347 -3.63 17.34 -13.87
N TYR A 348 -3.54 16.55 -14.94
CA TYR A 348 -4.10 16.88 -16.25
C TYR A 348 -5.47 16.26 -16.40
N THR A 349 -6.34 16.91 -17.17
CA THR A 349 -7.65 16.33 -17.52
C THR A 349 -7.46 15.10 -18.42
N GLU A 350 -8.48 14.25 -18.52
CA GLU A 350 -8.49 13.10 -19.43
C GLU A 350 -8.17 13.56 -20.87
N ALA A 351 -8.77 14.67 -21.32
CA ALA A 351 -8.54 15.22 -22.65
C ALA A 351 -7.07 15.61 -22.88
N ALA A 352 -6.45 16.26 -21.88
CA ALA A 352 -5.04 16.60 -21.92
C ALA A 352 -4.13 15.36 -21.86
N ASN A 353 -4.46 14.37 -21.02
CA ASN A 353 -3.76 13.08 -20.96
C ASN A 353 -3.82 12.34 -22.30
N ARG A 354 -4.99 12.34 -22.96
CA ARG A 354 -5.16 11.77 -24.31
C ARG A 354 -4.27 12.45 -25.33
N HIS A 355 -4.21 13.78 -25.30
CA HIS A 355 -3.33 14.54 -26.20
C HIS A 355 -1.86 14.16 -25.96
N VAL A 356 -1.41 14.17 -24.70
CA VAL A 356 -0.02 13.80 -24.35
C VAL A 356 0.30 12.38 -24.81
N ALA A 357 -0.56 11.40 -24.52
CA ALA A 357 -0.40 10.03 -24.98
C ALA A 357 -0.33 9.92 -26.51
N SER A 358 -1.19 10.66 -27.23
CA SER A 358 -1.16 10.68 -28.70
C SER A 358 0.17 11.21 -29.25
N GLN A 359 0.78 12.21 -28.60
CA GLN A 359 2.07 12.76 -29.00
C GLN A 359 3.21 11.79 -28.69
N ILE A 360 3.15 11.09 -27.54
CA ILE A 360 4.07 9.99 -27.22
C ILE A 360 4.02 8.97 -28.36
N LEU A 361 2.83 8.47 -28.73
CA LEU A 361 2.68 7.43 -29.76
C LEU A 361 3.16 7.82 -31.17
N THR A 362 3.48 9.10 -31.44
CA THR A 362 4.06 9.51 -32.74
C THR A 362 5.51 9.09 -32.95
N GLY A 363 6.23 8.68 -31.91
CA GLY A 363 7.67 8.39 -32.01
C GLY A 363 8.57 9.64 -31.99
N LYS A 364 8.04 10.85 -32.22
CA LYS A 364 8.86 12.08 -32.42
C LYS A 364 9.61 12.57 -31.18
N TYR A 365 9.16 12.16 -30.01
CA TYR A 365 9.71 12.59 -28.71
C TYR A 365 10.57 11.49 -28.06
N TYR A 366 10.82 10.41 -28.81
CA TYR A 366 11.83 9.42 -28.48
C TYR A 366 13.16 10.01 -28.93
N LEU A 367 14.10 10.13 -28.00
CA LEU A 367 15.45 10.51 -28.35
C LEU A 367 16.13 9.22 -28.84
N ASP A 368 16.02 8.96 -30.15
CA ASP A 368 16.48 7.75 -30.83
C ASP A 368 17.86 7.31 -30.34
N LEU A 369 17.91 6.11 -29.78
CA LEU A 369 19.09 5.31 -29.52
C LEU A 369 18.73 3.94 -30.10
N ASP A 370 19.37 3.61 -31.22
CA ASP A 370 19.23 2.47 -32.15
C ASP A 370 18.00 1.54 -32.05
N PRO A 371 17.29 1.29 -33.18
CA PRO A 371 16.14 0.38 -33.20
C PRO A 371 16.56 -1.10 -33.01
N PRO A 372 15.90 -1.89 -32.14
CA PRO A 372 16.14 -3.32 -32.05
C PRO A 372 15.57 -4.09 -33.25
N SER A 373 16.34 -5.09 -33.69
CA SER A 373 16.13 -5.94 -34.87
C SER A 373 15.28 -7.20 -34.62
N MET A 374 14.31 -7.46 -35.51
CA MET A 374 13.69 -8.73 -36.00
C MET A 374 13.22 -9.82 -34.99
N TYR A 375 12.05 -10.47 -35.13
CA TYR A 375 11.69 -11.55 -36.09
C TYR A 375 10.17 -11.71 -36.34
N LYS A 376 9.82 -12.30 -37.49
CA LYS A 376 8.47 -12.63 -38.03
C LYS A 376 7.84 -13.90 -37.41
N ILE A 377 6.50 -13.96 -37.26
CA ILE A 377 5.61 -15.12 -37.56
C ILE A 377 4.21 -14.61 -37.99
N ASN A 378 3.62 -15.24 -39.03
CA ASN A 378 2.27 -15.00 -39.58
C ASN A 378 1.18 -15.95 -39.00
N ALA A 379 -0.07 -15.46 -38.99
CA ALA A 379 -1.30 -16.07 -39.59
C ALA A 379 -2.54 -16.37 -38.70
N LEU A 380 -3.64 -15.64 -39.04
CA LEU A 380 -5.05 -16.05 -39.30
C LEU A 380 -6.09 -16.39 -38.17
N ALA A 381 -7.00 -15.42 -37.96
CA ALA A 381 -8.48 -15.38 -38.15
C ALA A 381 -9.50 -16.35 -37.49
N MET A 382 -10.43 -15.71 -36.72
CA MET A 382 -11.92 -15.77 -36.65
C MET A 382 -12.70 -17.08 -36.40
N VAL A 383 -13.69 -17.03 -35.49
CA VAL A 383 -15.17 -17.15 -35.70
C VAL A 383 -15.93 -17.26 -34.36
N SER A 384 -17.08 -16.58 -34.27
CA SER A 384 -18.15 -16.73 -33.26
C SER A 384 -19.33 -17.53 -33.84
N ILE A 385 -20.13 -18.24 -33.01
CA ILE A 385 -21.61 -18.42 -33.08
C ILE A 385 -22.10 -19.20 -31.84
N ALA A 386 -23.38 -18.97 -31.50
CA ALA A 386 -24.06 -19.13 -30.22
C ALA A 386 -24.96 -20.38 -30.04
N CYS A 387 -25.37 -20.59 -28.77
CA CYS A 387 -26.62 -21.16 -28.20
C CYS A 387 -27.16 -22.55 -28.61
N THR A 388 -27.50 -23.42 -27.63
CA THR A 388 -28.87 -23.69 -27.10
C THR A 388 -28.86 -24.77 -25.97
N SER A 389 -29.79 -24.63 -25.02
CA SER A 389 -30.05 -25.34 -23.73
C SER A 389 -30.88 -26.66 -23.87
N PRO A 390 -31.58 -27.28 -22.86
CA PRO A 390 -31.53 -27.33 -21.37
C PRO A 390 -31.69 -28.78 -20.75
N SER A 391 -31.77 -28.86 -19.39
CA SER A 391 -32.48 -29.87 -18.55
C SER A 391 -31.72 -31.15 -18.13
N LEU A 392 -31.84 -31.76 -16.94
CA LEU A 392 -32.42 -31.49 -15.60
C LEU A 392 -32.11 -32.75 -14.74
N CYS A 393 -32.01 -32.62 -13.41
CA CYS A 393 -32.20 -33.60 -12.29
C CYS A 393 -31.06 -33.49 -11.25
N LEU A 394 -31.16 -32.79 -10.10
CA LEU A 394 -32.04 -32.99 -8.91
C LEU A 394 -32.13 -34.47 -8.48
N LEU A 395 -31.97 -34.90 -7.23
CA LEU A 395 -31.73 -34.34 -5.89
C LEU A 395 -31.62 -35.62 -5.00
N PHE A 396 -30.78 -35.73 -3.97
CA PHE A 396 -31.15 -35.55 -2.55
C PHE A 396 -30.13 -36.30 -1.70
N THR A 397 -29.72 -35.73 -0.57
CA THR A 397 -29.95 -36.36 0.75
C THR A 397 -29.95 -35.29 1.84
N LEU A 398 -31.02 -35.31 2.63
CA LEU A 398 -31.25 -34.49 3.83
C LEU A 398 -30.24 -34.82 4.95
N ILE A 399 -29.86 -33.80 5.71
CA ILE A 399 -29.35 -33.93 7.08
C ILE A 399 -30.42 -33.39 8.03
N SER A 400 -30.67 -34.14 9.09
CA SER A 400 -31.57 -33.80 10.19
C SER A 400 -30.83 -33.11 11.34
N LEU A 401 -31.55 -32.20 12.01
CA LEU A 401 -31.48 -31.81 13.42
C LEU A 401 -30.33 -30.91 13.93
N LEU A 402 -30.67 -29.66 14.27
CA LEU A 402 -30.86 -29.14 15.64
C LEU A 402 -30.87 -27.60 15.59
N ILE A 403 -31.88 -26.98 16.18
CA ILE A 403 -31.85 -25.54 16.44
C ILE A 403 -30.87 -25.33 17.60
N SER A 404 -29.62 -25.04 17.24
CA SER A 404 -28.67 -24.38 18.12
C SER A 404 -28.84 -22.88 17.89
N ILE A 405 -29.07 -22.10 18.95
CA ILE A 405 -28.86 -20.66 18.87
C ILE A 405 -27.36 -20.48 18.70
N ASP A 406 -26.96 -20.27 17.44
CA ASP A 406 -25.59 -20.29 16.97
C ASP A 406 -25.03 -18.86 17.08
N CYS A 407 -24.27 -18.58 18.13
CA CYS A 407 -23.56 -17.31 18.27
C CYS A 407 -22.28 -17.31 17.43
N ARG A 408 -22.44 -17.45 16.11
CA ARG A 408 -21.35 -17.36 15.13
C ARG A 408 -21.39 -16.00 14.44
N TYR A 409 -20.30 -15.25 14.57
CA TYR A 409 -20.11 -14.04 13.79
C TYR A 409 -19.96 -14.42 12.30
N PRO A 410 -20.75 -13.83 11.38
CA PRO A 410 -20.67 -14.19 9.96
C PRO A 410 -19.38 -13.71 9.29
N ALA A 411 -18.72 -12.71 9.87
CA ALA A 411 -17.43 -12.18 9.45
C ALA A 411 -16.65 -11.59 10.64
N VAL A 412 -15.33 -11.48 10.48
CA VAL A 412 -14.42 -10.84 11.46
C VAL A 412 -13.56 -9.79 10.77
N PHE A 413 -13.53 -8.57 11.31
CA PHE A 413 -12.65 -7.50 10.87
C PHE A 413 -11.63 -7.21 11.97
N ASN A 414 -10.35 -7.41 11.68
CA ASN A 414 -9.27 -7.27 12.66
C ASN A 414 -8.42 -6.02 12.41
N PHE A 415 -8.10 -5.29 13.48
CA PHE A 415 -7.21 -4.13 13.52
C PHE A 415 -6.12 -4.40 14.55
N GLY A 416 -4.90 -3.97 14.28
CA GLY A 416 -3.82 -4.30 15.19
C GLY A 416 -2.41 -4.01 14.71
N ASP A 417 -1.46 -4.58 15.45
CA ASP A 417 -0.04 -4.55 15.13
C ASP A 417 0.49 -5.92 14.68
N SER A 418 1.76 -6.20 14.95
CA SER A 418 2.42 -7.44 14.54
C SER A 418 1.89 -8.69 15.25
N ASN A 419 1.24 -8.54 16.42
CA ASN A 419 0.63 -9.67 17.13
C ASN A 419 -0.57 -10.28 16.37
N SER A 420 -1.16 -9.53 15.42
CA SER A 420 -2.26 -9.99 14.58
C SER A 420 -2.08 -9.71 13.09
N ASP A 421 -0.92 -9.23 12.63
CA ASP A 421 -0.64 -8.99 11.20
C ASP A 421 -0.49 -10.30 10.41
N THR A 422 -1.36 -10.48 9.41
CA THR A 422 -1.39 -11.66 8.53
C THR A 422 -0.69 -11.44 7.19
N GLY A 423 -0.06 -10.27 6.99
CA GLY A 423 0.75 -9.95 5.82
C GLY A 423 0.64 -8.52 5.28
N ASN A 424 -0.07 -7.59 5.95
CA ASN A 424 -0.26 -6.22 5.48
C ASN A 424 1.04 -5.44 5.42
N LEU A 425 1.94 -5.56 6.42
CA LEU A 425 3.22 -4.86 6.34
C LEU A 425 4.05 -5.38 5.15
N VAL A 426 4.14 -6.70 5.01
CA VAL A 426 4.89 -7.36 3.93
C VAL A 426 4.33 -6.98 2.55
N ALA A 427 3.01 -7.00 2.36
CA ALA A 427 2.37 -6.56 1.13
C ALA A 427 2.50 -5.06 0.87
N GLY A 428 2.21 -4.24 1.88
CA GLY A 428 2.14 -2.79 1.78
C GLY A 428 3.48 -2.10 1.53
N ILE A 429 4.57 -2.54 2.19
CA ILE A 429 5.89 -1.93 2.03
C ILE A 429 6.92 -2.81 1.30
N GLY A 430 6.53 -4.01 0.88
CA GLY A 430 7.43 -4.97 0.23
C GLY A 430 8.51 -5.52 1.16
N GLN A 431 8.26 -5.54 2.48
CA GLN A 431 9.20 -6.10 3.45
C GLN A 431 9.35 -7.60 3.20
N THR A 432 10.59 -8.09 3.13
CA THR A 432 10.84 -9.52 3.09
C THR A 432 10.83 -10.05 4.51
N LEU A 433 10.02 -11.07 4.76
CA LEU A 433 10.02 -11.84 6.00
C LEU A 433 10.45 -13.25 5.62
N SER A 434 11.72 -13.58 5.79
CA SER A 434 12.27 -14.87 5.35
C SER A 434 11.92 -16.00 6.33
N LEU A 435 12.16 -17.24 5.92
CA LEU A 435 12.30 -18.35 6.86
C LEU A 435 13.33 -17.96 7.94
N PRO A 436 13.13 -18.35 9.21
CA PRO A 436 12.22 -19.41 9.67
C PRO A 436 10.77 -18.97 10.00
N ASN A 437 10.36 -17.73 9.69
CA ASN A 437 8.97 -17.31 9.93
C ASN A 437 7.97 -18.16 9.10
N GLY A 438 6.88 -18.60 9.74
CA GLY A 438 5.85 -19.47 9.16
C GLY A 438 6.24 -20.95 8.94
N GLN A 439 7.44 -21.37 9.36
CA GLN A 439 7.93 -22.74 9.17
C GLN A 439 7.07 -23.85 9.79
N THR A 440 6.43 -23.64 10.94
CA THR A 440 5.80 -24.73 11.72
C THR A 440 4.44 -25.16 11.19
N TYR A 441 3.66 -24.21 10.67
CA TYR A 441 2.32 -24.47 10.14
C TYR A 441 2.25 -24.30 8.63
N PHE A 442 2.78 -23.19 8.11
CA PHE A 442 2.67 -22.87 6.70
C PHE A 442 3.75 -23.54 5.84
N ASN A 443 4.85 -24.00 6.46
CA ASN A 443 6.04 -24.54 5.80
C ASN A 443 6.67 -23.55 4.79
N ARG A 444 6.46 -22.26 5.00
CA ARG A 444 6.96 -21.13 4.19
C ARG A 444 6.76 -19.82 4.95
N SER A 445 7.36 -18.74 4.47
CA SER A 445 6.98 -17.40 4.91
C SER A 445 5.51 -17.11 4.65
N SER A 446 4.78 -16.80 5.71
CA SER A 446 3.34 -16.50 5.68
C SER A 446 3.04 -15.01 5.85
N GLY A 447 4.06 -14.16 5.97
CA GLY A 447 3.91 -12.75 6.32
C GLY A 447 3.60 -12.47 7.80
N ARG A 448 3.44 -13.51 8.63
CA ARG A 448 3.21 -13.41 10.08
C ARG A 448 4.54 -13.36 10.83
N PHE A 449 4.64 -12.48 11.81
CA PHE A 449 5.82 -12.32 12.69
C PHE A 449 5.86 -13.42 13.76
N CYS A 450 5.95 -14.66 13.31
CA CYS A 450 5.87 -15.87 14.13
C CYS A 450 6.44 -17.04 13.31
N ASP A 451 6.85 -18.11 13.98
CA ASP A 451 7.20 -19.38 13.33
C ASP A 451 5.99 -20.09 12.70
N GLY A 452 4.76 -19.71 13.06
CA GLY A 452 3.54 -20.30 12.49
C GLY A 452 2.33 -19.39 12.60
N ARG A 453 1.29 -19.89 13.28
CA ARG A 453 0.00 -19.21 13.50
C ARG A 453 0.08 -18.17 14.62
N LEU A 454 -0.62 -17.05 14.41
CA LEU A 454 -0.86 -16.01 15.40
C LEU A 454 -2.08 -16.33 16.26
N ILE A 455 -2.28 -15.59 17.37
CA ILE A 455 -3.46 -15.71 18.24
C ILE A 455 -4.75 -15.62 17.40
N ILE A 456 -4.83 -14.66 16.49
CA ILE A 456 -5.99 -14.46 15.61
C ILE A 456 -6.32 -15.70 14.76
N ASP A 457 -5.32 -16.45 14.30
CA ASP A 457 -5.55 -17.65 13.48
C ASP A 457 -6.21 -18.76 14.31
N PHE A 458 -5.76 -18.95 15.55
CA PHE A 458 -6.38 -19.91 16.48
C PHE A 458 -7.80 -19.51 16.88
N LEU A 459 -8.06 -18.20 17.00
CA LEU A 459 -9.41 -17.69 17.27
C LEU A 459 -10.33 -17.90 16.06
N MET A 460 -9.82 -17.76 14.82
CA MET A 460 -10.59 -18.10 13.61
C MET A 460 -10.87 -19.60 13.52
N ASP A 461 -9.88 -20.45 13.80
CA ASP A 461 -10.07 -21.92 13.89
C ASP A 461 -11.18 -22.26 14.88
N ALA A 462 -11.17 -21.65 16.08
CA ALA A 462 -12.17 -21.87 17.11
C ALA A 462 -13.59 -21.43 16.66
N MET A 463 -13.68 -20.33 15.90
CA MET A 463 -14.92 -19.82 15.29
C MET A 463 -15.38 -20.59 14.05
N GLU A 464 -14.65 -21.62 13.64
CA GLU A 464 -14.88 -22.33 12.37
C GLU A 464 -14.87 -21.38 11.15
N LEU A 465 -14.01 -20.35 11.21
CA LEU A 465 -13.81 -19.36 10.15
C LEU A 465 -12.46 -19.57 9.46
N PRO A 466 -12.34 -19.23 8.16
CA PRO A 466 -11.06 -19.25 7.48
C PRO A 466 -10.12 -18.20 8.10
N PHE A 467 -8.81 -18.43 8.00
CA PHE A 467 -7.83 -17.41 8.35
C PHE A 467 -8.08 -16.12 7.56
N LEU A 468 -8.00 -15.00 8.25
CA LEU A 468 -8.23 -13.70 7.64
C LEU A 468 -7.11 -13.39 6.65
N ASN A 469 -7.51 -12.98 5.45
CA ASN A 469 -6.58 -12.44 4.46
C ASN A 469 -6.19 -11.01 4.85
N ALA A 470 -4.93 -10.67 4.61
CA ALA A 470 -4.44 -9.31 4.75
C ALA A 470 -5.08 -8.41 3.69
N TYR A 471 -5.62 -7.27 4.12
CA TYR A 471 -6.27 -6.30 3.25
C TYR A 471 -5.40 -5.86 2.06
N LEU A 472 -4.10 -5.63 2.28
CA LEU A 472 -3.19 -5.14 1.23
C LEU A 472 -2.59 -6.25 0.35
N ASP A 473 -2.86 -7.53 0.60
CA ASP A 473 -2.35 -8.63 -0.22
C ASP A 473 -3.34 -8.99 -1.34
N SER A 474 -3.15 -8.38 -2.52
CA SER A 474 -4.03 -8.55 -3.68
C SER A 474 -3.71 -9.78 -4.55
N ILE A 475 -2.58 -10.46 -4.30
CA ILE A 475 -2.06 -11.46 -5.24
C ILE A 475 -2.77 -12.81 -5.05
N GLY A 476 -3.34 -13.34 -6.13
CA GLY A 476 -3.91 -14.68 -6.14
C GLY A 476 -5.38 -14.77 -5.74
N ALA A 477 -6.14 -13.68 -5.94
CA ALA A 477 -7.57 -13.57 -5.67
C ALA A 477 -7.93 -13.85 -4.19
N PRO A 478 -7.52 -12.95 -3.27
CA PRO A 478 -7.88 -13.07 -1.86
C PRO A 478 -9.40 -13.13 -1.68
N VAL A 479 -9.84 -13.88 -0.66
CA VAL A 479 -11.26 -14.08 -0.34
C VAL A 479 -11.57 -13.39 0.98
N PHE A 480 -12.41 -12.36 0.95
CA PHE A 480 -12.83 -11.57 2.11
C PHE A 480 -14.25 -11.87 2.56
N ARG A 481 -14.91 -12.89 2.00
CA ARG A 481 -16.30 -13.26 2.29
C ARG A 481 -16.63 -13.39 3.79
N ARG A 482 -15.66 -13.83 4.58
CA ARG A 482 -15.77 -14.03 6.04
C ARG A 482 -15.00 -13.00 6.86
N GLY A 483 -14.65 -11.87 6.25
CA GLY A 483 -13.93 -10.79 6.90
C GLY A 483 -12.53 -10.57 6.36
N CYS A 484 -11.82 -9.62 6.98
CA CYS A 484 -10.58 -9.06 6.48
C CYS A 484 -9.70 -8.58 7.65
N ASN A 485 -8.38 -8.64 7.48
CA ASN A 485 -7.44 -8.16 8.48
C ASN A 485 -6.71 -6.90 8.00
N PHE A 486 -6.78 -5.84 8.79
CA PHE A 486 -6.15 -4.54 8.57
C PHE A 486 -4.92 -4.31 9.48
N ALA A 487 -4.66 -5.23 10.43
CA ALA A 487 -3.49 -5.14 11.31
C ALA A 487 -2.19 -5.15 10.52
N ALA A 488 -1.22 -4.35 10.95
CA ALA A 488 0.07 -4.22 10.28
C ALA A 488 1.21 -4.18 11.30
N ALA A 489 2.26 -4.97 11.09
CA ALA A 489 3.38 -5.05 12.01
C ALA A 489 4.06 -3.69 12.24
N GLY A 490 4.36 -3.39 13.50
CA GLY A 490 4.90 -2.08 13.91
C GLY A 490 3.89 -0.92 13.88
N ALA A 491 2.60 -1.18 13.67
CA ALA A 491 1.56 -0.15 13.73
C ALA A 491 1.42 0.41 15.15
N THR A 492 1.10 1.70 15.19
CA THR A 492 0.79 2.46 16.40
C THR A 492 -0.65 2.98 16.33
N VAL A 493 -1.27 3.27 17.46
CA VAL A 493 -2.54 4.01 17.50
C VAL A 493 -2.31 5.42 16.96
N LEU A 494 -1.29 6.10 17.49
CA LEU A 494 -0.87 7.42 17.03
C LEU A 494 -0.17 7.34 15.67
N LYS A 495 0.02 8.49 15.03
CA LYS A 495 0.83 8.56 13.82
C LYS A 495 2.27 8.14 14.13
N PRO A 496 2.85 7.16 13.41
CA PRO A 496 4.20 6.68 13.70
C PRO A 496 5.26 7.76 13.44
N PRO A 497 6.39 7.74 14.17
CA PRO A 497 7.49 8.67 13.93
C PRO A 497 8.14 8.42 12.56
N ALA A 498 8.87 9.42 12.04
CA ALA A 498 9.51 9.38 10.72
C ALA A 498 10.48 8.19 10.51
N ARG A 499 11.04 7.67 11.61
CA ARG A 499 11.96 6.53 11.63
C ARG A 499 11.24 5.18 11.54
N SER A 500 9.94 5.14 11.79
CA SER A 500 9.15 3.90 11.70
C SER A 500 9.19 3.34 10.29
N ARG A 501 9.24 2.02 10.19
CA ARG A 501 9.11 1.28 8.93
C ARG A 501 7.63 1.14 8.53
N CYS A 502 6.74 1.02 9.52
CA CYS A 502 5.31 0.87 9.30
C CYS A 502 4.62 2.23 9.22
N PRO A 503 3.93 2.55 8.10
CA PRO A 503 3.14 3.77 7.99
C PRO A 503 1.69 3.60 8.47
N PHE A 504 1.22 2.39 8.77
CA PHE A 504 -0.20 2.05 8.91
C PHE A 504 -0.71 2.18 10.36
N SER A 505 -0.88 3.42 10.85
CA SER A 505 -1.47 3.66 12.17
C SER A 505 -2.93 3.20 12.24
N LEU A 506 -3.51 3.13 13.45
CA LEU A 506 -4.93 2.78 13.64
C LEU A 506 -5.86 3.62 12.74
N LYS A 507 -5.63 4.93 12.67
CA LYS A 507 -6.38 5.83 11.78
C LYS A 507 -6.35 5.36 10.31
N ILE A 508 -5.19 4.90 9.83
CA ILE A 508 -5.06 4.38 8.46
C ILE A 508 -5.79 3.03 8.34
N GLN A 509 -5.66 2.13 9.31
CA GLN A 509 -6.36 0.84 9.27
C GLN A 509 -7.89 1.01 9.25
N VAL A 510 -8.42 1.96 10.03
CA VAL A 510 -9.84 2.33 10.02
C VAL A 510 -10.23 2.96 8.68
N ALA A 511 -9.42 3.84 8.10
CA ALA A 511 -9.68 4.39 6.77
C ALA A 511 -9.68 3.31 5.67
N GLN A 512 -8.78 2.33 5.77
CA GLN A 512 -8.76 1.15 4.90
C GLN A 512 -10.06 0.34 5.04
N PHE A 513 -10.55 0.13 6.26
CA PHE A 513 -11.84 -0.53 6.50
C PHE A 513 -13.03 0.24 5.92
N VAL A 514 -13.10 1.57 6.12
CA VAL A 514 -14.16 2.43 5.56
C VAL A 514 -14.17 2.32 4.03
N ARG A 515 -12.99 2.43 3.40
CA ARG A 515 -12.85 2.22 1.95
C ARG A 515 -13.26 0.80 1.56
N PHE A 516 -12.87 -0.20 2.34
CA PHE A 516 -13.19 -1.60 2.05
C PHE A 516 -14.69 -1.81 2.00
N LYS A 517 -15.40 -1.36 3.02
CA LYS A 517 -16.86 -1.43 3.09
C LYS A 517 -17.50 -0.72 1.88
N ALA A 518 -17.10 0.52 1.61
CA ALA A 518 -17.64 1.29 0.48
C ALA A 518 -17.44 0.56 -0.86
N LYS A 519 -16.28 -0.08 -1.05
CA LYS A 519 -15.99 -0.83 -2.28
C LYS A 519 -16.79 -2.13 -2.40
N VAL A 520 -17.04 -2.81 -1.29
CA VAL A 520 -17.90 -4.01 -1.25
C VAL A 520 -19.33 -3.63 -1.63
N GLU A 521 -19.87 -2.57 -1.04
CA GLU A 521 -21.22 -2.07 -1.36
C GLU A 521 -21.33 -1.68 -2.84
N GLU A 522 -20.32 -0.98 -3.37
CA GLU A 522 -20.25 -0.62 -4.80
C GLU A 522 -20.28 -1.86 -5.70
N ILE A 523 -19.43 -2.86 -5.44
CA ILE A 523 -19.36 -4.08 -6.25
C ILE A 523 -20.68 -4.86 -6.23
N GLN A 524 -21.35 -4.91 -5.07
CA GLN A 524 -22.65 -5.59 -4.92
C GLN A 524 -23.74 -4.92 -5.76
N THR A 525 -23.68 -3.61 -5.96
CA THR A 525 -24.62 -2.93 -6.86
C THR A 525 -24.33 -3.19 -8.34
N GLU A 526 -23.08 -3.48 -8.70
CA GLU A 526 -22.65 -3.64 -10.10
C GLU A 526 -22.74 -5.08 -10.61
N SER A 527 -22.47 -6.08 -9.77
CA SER A 527 -22.37 -7.46 -10.22
C SER A 527 -22.43 -8.48 -9.08
N SER A 528 -23.24 -9.53 -9.24
CA SER A 528 -23.24 -10.71 -8.35
C SER A 528 -22.03 -11.62 -8.54
N LYS A 529 -21.19 -11.38 -9.56
CA LYS A 529 -20.04 -12.24 -9.89
C LYS A 529 -19.00 -12.34 -8.77
N TYR A 530 -18.96 -11.37 -7.86
CA TYR A 530 -17.94 -11.29 -6.81
C TYR A 530 -18.46 -11.66 -5.42
N GLU A 531 -19.72 -12.10 -5.30
CA GLU A 531 -20.35 -12.48 -4.02
C GLU A 531 -19.57 -13.58 -3.26
N GLU A 532 -18.83 -14.44 -3.96
CA GLU A 532 -17.99 -15.46 -3.31
C GLU A 532 -16.71 -14.90 -2.69
N TYR A 533 -16.29 -13.69 -3.09
CA TYR A 533 -15.06 -13.04 -2.64
C TYR A 533 -15.28 -11.95 -1.58
N ILE A 534 -16.49 -11.40 -1.46
CA ILE A 534 -16.78 -10.25 -0.59
C ILE A 534 -17.84 -10.56 0.48
N PRO A 535 -17.85 -9.88 1.64
CA PRO A 535 -18.90 -10.04 2.65
C PRO A 535 -20.28 -9.64 2.13
N ALA A 536 -21.34 -10.26 2.63
CA ALA A 536 -22.70 -9.76 2.43
C ALA A 536 -22.90 -8.41 3.16
N PRO A 537 -23.79 -7.51 2.72
CA PRO A 537 -23.94 -6.19 3.33
C PRO A 537 -24.31 -6.25 4.81
N ASP A 538 -25.17 -7.19 5.20
CA ASP A 538 -25.59 -7.37 6.60
C ASP A 538 -24.49 -7.96 7.49
N TYR A 539 -23.39 -8.46 6.91
CA TYR A 539 -22.26 -8.96 7.69
C TYR A 539 -21.53 -7.84 8.41
N PHE A 540 -21.51 -6.61 7.89
CA PHE A 540 -20.86 -5.49 8.60
C PHE A 540 -21.54 -5.20 9.94
N GLU A 541 -22.86 -5.20 10.00
CA GLU A 541 -23.59 -4.99 11.26
C GLU A 541 -23.41 -6.15 12.25
N LYS A 542 -23.34 -7.39 11.72
CA LYS A 542 -23.26 -8.61 12.52
C LYS A 542 -21.83 -9.07 12.82
N ALA A 543 -20.81 -8.45 12.24
CA ALA A 543 -19.42 -8.87 12.35
C ALA A 543 -18.84 -8.64 13.74
N LEU A 544 -17.76 -9.36 14.03
CA LEU A 544 -16.86 -9.09 15.14
C LEU A 544 -15.71 -8.18 14.70
N TYR A 545 -15.44 -7.15 15.48
CA TYR A 545 -14.41 -6.16 15.26
C TYR A 545 -13.33 -6.30 16.33
N MET A 546 -12.18 -6.84 15.95
CA MET A 546 -11.09 -7.16 16.88
C MET A 546 -10.02 -6.08 16.87
N PHE A 547 -9.52 -5.70 18.05
CA PHE A 547 -8.47 -4.68 18.21
C PHE A 547 -7.34 -5.19 19.12
N ASP A 548 -6.13 -5.33 18.58
CA ASP A 548 -4.91 -5.68 19.32
C ASP A 548 -3.77 -4.72 18.90
N ILE A 549 -3.72 -3.56 19.55
CA ILE A 549 -2.85 -2.42 19.18
C ILE A 549 -2.40 -1.64 20.42
N ALA A 550 -1.49 -0.68 20.25
CA ALA A 550 -0.88 0.21 21.24
C ALA A 550 0.42 -0.29 21.89
N GLN A 551 0.81 -1.57 21.71
CA GLN A 551 2.08 -2.08 22.22
C GLN A 551 3.26 -1.20 21.75
N ASN A 552 3.26 -0.82 20.48
CA ASN A 552 4.29 0.01 19.89
C ASN A 552 4.28 1.46 20.41
N ASP A 553 3.10 2.05 20.66
CA ASP A 553 2.98 3.41 21.22
C ASP A 553 3.61 3.53 22.60
N LEU A 554 3.56 2.44 23.38
CA LEU A 554 4.12 2.40 24.74
C LEU A 554 5.60 1.99 24.73
N ASN A 555 6.02 1.10 23.83
CA ASN A 555 7.37 0.53 23.84
C ASN A 555 8.40 1.40 23.10
N ILE A 556 8.04 1.91 21.92
CA ILE A 556 8.96 2.71 21.07
C ILE A 556 9.53 3.93 21.80
N PRO A 557 8.77 4.69 22.61
CA PRO A 557 9.32 5.85 23.30
C PRO A 557 10.43 5.53 24.32
N PHE A 558 10.42 4.36 24.97
CA PHE A 558 11.53 3.94 25.83
C PHE A 558 12.82 3.76 25.02
N MET A 559 12.73 3.20 23.81
CA MET A 559 13.86 3.09 22.88
C MET A 559 14.35 4.46 22.37
N ASP A 560 13.51 5.50 22.47
CA ASP A 560 13.89 6.89 22.21
C ASP A 560 14.41 7.62 23.46
N GLY A 561 14.59 6.91 24.58
CA GLY A 561 15.12 7.47 25.83
C GLY A 561 14.10 8.22 26.68
N LYS A 562 12.79 8.03 26.45
CA LYS A 562 11.76 8.59 27.34
C LYS A 562 11.68 7.84 28.66
N THR A 563 11.37 8.56 29.74
CA THR A 563 11.12 7.98 31.06
C THR A 563 9.73 7.37 31.15
N SER A 564 9.52 6.48 32.14
CA SER A 564 8.22 5.87 32.42
C SER A 564 7.08 6.92 32.52
N ASP A 565 7.31 8.01 33.25
CA ASP A 565 6.31 9.07 33.43
C ASP A 565 6.01 9.83 32.13
N GLN A 566 7.02 10.10 31.30
CA GLN A 566 6.79 10.72 29.98
C GLN A 566 5.98 9.83 29.04
N VAL A 567 6.07 8.49 29.18
CA VAL A 567 5.22 7.56 28.44
C VAL A 567 3.82 7.53 29.02
N VAL A 568 3.66 7.52 30.35
CA VAL A 568 2.36 7.63 31.02
C VAL A 568 1.60 8.89 30.58
N ASP A 569 2.29 10.04 30.50
CA ASP A 569 1.71 11.31 30.05
C ASP A 569 1.13 11.27 28.63
N SER A 570 1.56 10.31 27.80
CA SER A 570 1.05 10.14 26.43
C SER A 570 -0.20 9.26 26.33
N ILE A 571 -0.52 8.46 27.36
CA ILE A 571 -1.64 7.52 27.38
C ILE A 571 -2.99 8.18 27.06
N PRO A 572 -3.35 9.35 27.61
CA PRO A 572 -4.62 10.01 27.28
C PRO A 572 -4.75 10.34 25.80
N THR A 573 -3.66 10.71 25.13
CA THR A 573 -3.67 11.01 23.68
C THR A 573 -3.81 9.73 22.86
N ILE A 574 -3.13 8.65 23.26
CA ILE A 574 -3.27 7.32 22.65
C ILE A 574 -4.73 6.86 22.73
N LEU A 575 -5.35 6.93 23.91
CA LEU A 575 -6.73 6.48 24.13
C LEU A 575 -7.77 7.34 23.43
N LEU A 576 -7.53 8.65 23.29
CA LEU A 576 -8.40 9.53 22.50
C LEU A 576 -8.42 9.12 21.02
N GLU A 577 -7.26 8.84 20.43
CA GLU A 577 -7.19 8.38 19.04
C GLU A 577 -7.76 6.95 18.88
N PHE A 578 -7.60 6.09 19.88
CA PHE A 578 -8.25 4.78 19.92
C PHE A 578 -9.78 4.91 19.95
N GLU A 579 -10.32 5.77 20.82
CA GLU A 579 -11.75 6.09 20.91
C GLU A 579 -12.29 6.61 19.57
N ASN A 580 -11.57 7.50 18.89
CA ASN A 580 -11.94 7.99 17.57
C ASN A 580 -12.02 6.85 16.53
N GLY A 581 -11.09 5.89 16.59
CA GLY A 581 -11.11 4.70 15.74
C GLY A 581 -12.34 3.82 15.98
N ILE A 582 -12.65 3.52 17.25
CA ILE A 582 -13.85 2.74 17.63
C ILE A 582 -15.13 3.45 17.17
N LYS A 583 -15.22 4.76 17.42
CA LYS A 583 -16.36 5.58 17.01
C LYS A 583 -16.57 5.55 15.50
N GLU A 584 -15.51 5.64 14.70
CA GLU A 584 -15.63 5.58 13.25
C GLU A 584 -16.13 4.20 12.79
N VAL A 585 -15.59 3.11 13.33
CA VAL A 585 -16.08 1.75 13.01
C VAL A 585 -17.55 1.57 13.41
N TYR A 586 -17.96 2.13 14.55
CA TYR A 586 -19.36 2.15 14.99
C TYR A 586 -20.27 2.94 14.02
N ASN A 587 -19.82 4.12 13.56
CA ASN A 587 -20.52 4.93 12.56
C ASN A 587 -20.65 4.20 11.22
N GLN A 588 -19.70 3.32 10.89
CA GLN A 588 -19.76 2.41 9.75
C GLN A 588 -20.62 1.16 10.00
N GLY A 589 -21.39 1.09 11.09
CA GLY A 589 -22.33 0.01 11.39
C GLY A 589 -21.77 -1.10 12.27
N GLY A 590 -20.51 -1.02 12.73
CA GLY A 590 -19.96 -2.03 13.62
C GLY A 590 -20.67 -2.06 14.97
N ARG A 591 -20.99 -3.27 15.47
CA ARG A 591 -21.72 -3.46 16.74
C ARG A 591 -21.07 -4.40 17.73
N ASN A 592 -20.13 -5.26 17.34
CA ASN A 592 -19.49 -6.21 18.25
C ASN A 592 -17.99 -5.96 18.29
N PHE A 593 -17.50 -5.33 19.35
CA PHE A 593 -16.11 -4.94 19.54
C PHE A 593 -15.42 -5.85 20.54
N TRP A 594 -14.29 -6.43 20.13
CA TRP A 594 -13.47 -7.31 20.95
C TRP A 594 -12.07 -6.71 21.07
N ILE A 595 -11.81 -6.09 22.20
CA ILE A 595 -10.63 -5.27 22.45
C ILE A 595 -9.66 -6.06 23.32
N HIS A 596 -8.42 -6.15 22.89
CA HIS A 596 -7.31 -6.71 23.67
C HIS A 596 -6.56 -5.58 24.37
N ASN A 597 -6.26 -5.77 25.65
CA ASN A 597 -5.32 -4.90 26.35
C ASN A 597 -3.86 -5.26 25.97
N THR A 598 -2.87 -4.44 26.34
CA THR A 598 -1.46 -4.71 25.97
C THR A 598 -0.84 -5.76 26.89
N GLY A 599 0.11 -6.54 26.37
CA GLY A 599 0.86 -7.55 27.14
C GLY A 599 1.90 -6.97 28.12
N PRO A 600 2.57 -7.82 28.92
CA PRO A 600 3.62 -7.40 29.86
C PRO A 600 4.91 -7.00 29.12
N LEU A 601 4.99 -5.73 28.71
CA LEU A 601 6.08 -5.17 27.91
C LEU A 601 7.46 -5.41 28.55
N GLY A 602 7.57 -5.27 29.87
CA GLY A 602 8.83 -5.45 30.59
C GLY A 602 9.38 -6.88 30.53
N CYS A 603 8.54 -7.85 30.17
CA CYS A 603 8.93 -9.26 30.09
C CYS A 603 9.40 -9.68 28.68
N LEU A 604 9.33 -8.79 27.68
CA LEU A 604 9.85 -9.08 26.34
C LEU A 604 11.38 -9.25 26.39
N PRO A 605 11.97 -10.33 25.83
CA PRO A 605 13.42 -10.51 25.85
C PRO A 605 14.20 -9.32 25.29
N MET A 606 13.67 -8.65 24.26
CA MET A 606 14.23 -7.40 23.73
C MET A 606 14.38 -6.32 24.81
N ASN A 607 13.35 -6.12 25.64
CA ASN A 607 13.35 -5.08 26.66
C ASN A 607 14.22 -5.46 27.86
N ILE A 608 14.25 -6.74 28.25
CA ILE A 608 15.14 -7.20 29.31
C ILE A 608 16.61 -7.08 28.86
N ALA A 609 16.93 -7.44 27.62
CA ALA A 609 18.27 -7.32 27.07
C ALA A 609 18.70 -5.84 26.94
N GLY A 610 17.78 -4.96 26.53
CA GLY A 610 18.05 -3.53 26.33
C GLY A 610 18.14 -2.73 27.63
N PHE A 611 17.22 -2.94 28.57
CA PHE A 611 17.07 -2.07 29.74
C PHE A 611 17.38 -2.76 31.07
N GLY A 612 17.39 -4.10 31.13
CA GLY A 612 17.46 -4.85 32.40
C GLY A 612 18.76 -4.69 33.20
N ASN A 613 19.81 -4.10 32.61
CA ASN A 613 21.09 -3.80 33.26
C ASN A 613 21.43 -2.29 33.25
N GLU A 614 20.49 -1.42 32.85
CA GLU A 614 20.71 0.02 32.73
C GLU A 614 20.03 0.77 33.88
N GLU A 615 20.74 1.62 34.60
CA GLU A 615 20.12 2.55 35.54
C GLU A 615 19.30 3.61 34.76
N PRO A 616 18.07 3.97 35.20
CA PRO A 616 17.44 3.65 36.49
C PRO A 616 16.50 2.42 36.46
N PHE A 617 16.48 1.64 35.37
CA PHE A 617 15.54 0.55 35.19
C PHE A 617 15.81 -0.60 36.16
N LYS A 618 14.75 -1.10 36.80
CA LYS A 618 14.81 -2.22 37.74
C LYS A 618 14.03 -3.41 37.21
N LEU A 619 14.55 -4.60 37.52
CA LEU A 619 13.86 -5.84 37.27
C LEU A 619 12.96 -6.18 38.48
N ASP A 620 11.72 -6.58 38.22
CA ASP A 620 10.80 -7.12 39.23
C ASP A 620 11.17 -8.55 39.65
N ASP A 621 10.37 -9.16 40.54
CA ASP A 621 10.61 -10.52 41.04
C ASP A 621 10.56 -11.60 39.93
N LEU A 622 9.82 -11.33 38.84
CA LEU A 622 9.79 -12.18 37.64
C LEU A 622 10.93 -11.85 36.66
N ARG A 623 11.81 -10.92 37.04
CA ARG A 623 12.95 -10.44 36.26
C ARG A 623 12.52 -9.74 34.97
N CYS A 624 11.36 -9.09 34.98
CA CYS A 624 10.88 -8.22 33.93
C CYS A 624 11.18 -6.75 34.27
N VAL A 625 11.33 -5.89 33.27
CA VAL A 625 11.58 -4.46 33.49
C VAL A 625 10.33 -3.78 34.05
N ASP A 626 10.36 -3.39 35.34
CA ASP A 626 9.17 -2.96 36.07
C ASP A 626 8.55 -1.68 35.48
N ASP A 627 9.37 -0.71 35.06
CA ASP A 627 8.88 0.54 34.49
C ASP A 627 8.03 0.34 33.23
N LEU A 628 8.40 -0.63 32.39
CA LEU A 628 7.65 -0.95 31.18
C LEU A 628 6.35 -1.69 31.52
N ASN A 629 6.40 -2.61 32.49
CA ASN A 629 5.19 -3.27 33.00
C ASN A 629 4.26 -2.29 33.75
N ARG A 630 4.79 -1.29 34.45
CA ARG A 630 4.04 -0.20 35.08
C ARG A 630 3.24 0.57 34.03
N VAL A 631 3.89 1.01 32.95
CA VAL A 631 3.21 1.72 31.85
C VAL A 631 2.11 0.85 31.24
N ALA A 632 2.39 -0.42 30.97
CA ALA A 632 1.41 -1.37 30.44
C ALA A 632 0.18 -1.50 31.37
N ARG A 633 0.40 -1.65 32.69
CA ARG A 633 -0.68 -1.71 33.69
C ARG A 633 -1.52 -0.43 33.71
N ILE A 634 -0.87 0.74 33.71
CA ILE A 634 -1.58 2.04 33.70
C ILE A 634 -2.41 2.19 32.43
N PHE A 635 -1.84 1.87 31.26
CA PHE A 635 -2.57 1.89 29.99
C PHE A 635 -3.78 0.96 30.03
N ASN A 636 -3.60 -0.28 30.49
CA ASN A 636 -4.67 -1.28 30.55
C ASN A 636 -5.81 -0.87 31.49
N LEU A 637 -5.51 -0.23 32.62
CA LEU A 637 -6.52 0.33 33.52
C LEU A 637 -7.33 1.46 32.85
N ASN A 638 -6.65 2.38 32.16
CA ASN A 638 -7.34 3.47 31.45
C ASN A 638 -8.14 2.96 30.25
N LEU A 639 -7.67 1.90 29.57
CA LEU A 639 -8.41 1.24 28.49
C LEU A 639 -9.68 0.54 29.01
N LEU A 640 -9.65 -0.04 30.22
CA LEU A 640 -10.83 -0.56 30.89
C LEU A 640 -11.86 0.54 31.19
N ASP A 641 -11.41 1.67 31.73
CA ASP A 641 -12.29 2.82 31.98
C ASP A 641 -12.90 3.37 30.68
N LEU A 642 -12.10 3.46 29.61
CA LEU A 642 -12.59 3.82 28.28
C LEU A 642 -13.62 2.82 27.76
N THR A 643 -13.39 1.51 27.93
CA THR A 643 -14.34 0.48 27.50
C THR A 643 -15.68 0.62 28.20
N LYS A 644 -15.68 0.84 29.53
CA LYS A 644 -16.91 1.10 30.30
C LYS A 644 -17.63 2.38 29.85
N LYS A 645 -16.86 3.44 29.57
CA LYS A 645 -17.41 4.67 28.98
C LYS A 645 -18.08 4.39 27.63
N LEU A 646 -17.44 3.62 26.75
CA LEU A 646 -17.98 3.29 25.42
C LEU A 646 -19.24 2.44 25.51
N GLN A 647 -19.31 1.46 26.42
CA GLN A 647 -20.52 0.66 26.67
C GLN A 647 -21.69 1.54 27.09
N GLY A 648 -21.45 2.53 27.96
CA GLY A 648 -22.48 3.49 28.36
C GLY A 648 -22.91 4.45 27.23
N GLN A 649 -22.00 4.77 26.30
CA GLN A 649 -22.26 5.65 25.17
C GLN A 649 -22.98 4.96 24.00
N TYR A 650 -22.69 3.67 23.79
CA TYR A 650 -23.20 2.87 22.66
C TYR A 650 -23.96 1.65 23.20
N PRO A 651 -25.17 1.83 23.78
CA PRO A 651 -25.92 0.74 24.41
C PRO A 651 -26.39 -0.34 23.42
N ASP A 652 -26.34 -0.07 22.12
CA ASP A 652 -26.63 -1.03 21.04
C ASP A 652 -25.38 -1.79 20.54
N ALA A 653 -24.20 -1.47 21.07
CA ALA A 653 -22.96 -2.18 20.77
C ALA A 653 -22.54 -3.10 21.93
N ASN A 654 -22.11 -4.32 21.59
CA ASN A 654 -21.39 -5.19 22.51
C ASN A 654 -19.90 -4.84 22.47
N ILE A 655 -19.33 -4.38 23.58
CA ILE A 655 -17.92 -4.00 23.68
C ILE A 655 -17.30 -4.81 24.82
N THR A 656 -16.33 -5.64 24.47
CA THR A 656 -15.69 -6.59 25.39
C THR A 656 -14.19 -6.33 25.46
N LEU A 657 -13.64 -6.21 26.68
CA LEU A 657 -12.19 -6.12 26.92
C LEU A 657 -11.63 -7.47 27.41
N VAL A 658 -10.54 -7.93 26.79
CA VAL A 658 -9.79 -9.14 27.14
C VAL A 658 -8.49 -8.79 27.81
N ASP A 659 -8.21 -9.45 28.93
CA ASP A 659 -6.97 -9.30 29.70
C ASP A 659 -5.80 -10.12 29.15
N ILE A 660 -5.28 -9.71 28.00
CA ILE A 660 -4.07 -10.30 27.40
C ILE A 660 -2.85 -10.17 28.32
N PHE A 661 -2.76 -9.09 29.11
CA PHE A 661 -1.68 -8.88 30.08
C PHE A 661 -1.58 -10.05 31.05
N SER A 662 -2.68 -10.37 31.73
CA SER A 662 -2.69 -11.43 32.75
C SER A 662 -2.45 -12.81 32.14
N ILE A 663 -3.00 -13.10 30.95
CA ILE A 663 -2.77 -14.37 30.24
C ILE A 663 -1.28 -14.54 29.91
N LYS A 664 -0.66 -13.52 29.30
CA LYS A 664 0.75 -13.57 28.90
C LYS A 664 1.68 -13.59 30.11
N LEU A 665 1.35 -12.85 31.17
CA LEU A 665 2.14 -12.82 32.40
C LEU A 665 2.08 -14.17 33.13
N ASP A 666 0.92 -14.81 33.22
CA ASP A 666 0.78 -16.16 33.77
C ASP A 666 1.60 -17.17 32.97
N LEU A 667 1.54 -17.13 31.64
CA LEU A 667 2.35 -17.99 30.79
C LEU A 667 3.86 -17.84 31.07
N ILE A 668 4.34 -16.61 31.26
CA ILE A 668 5.76 -16.35 31.56
C ILE A 668 6.13 -16.83 32.98
N ALA A 669 5.29 -16.51 33.97
CA ALA A 669 5.54 -16.85 35.38
C ALA A 669 5.47 -18.37 35.63
N ASN A 670 4.53 -19.05 34.97
CA ASN A 670 4.20 -20.45 35.17
C ASN A 670 4.53 -21.32 33.95
N TYR A 671 5.51 -20.89 33.13
CA TYR A 671 5.86 -21.48 31.84
C TYR A 671 6.05 -23.02 31.88
N SER A 672 6.67 -23.53 32.94
CA SER A 672 6.92 -24.98 33.11
C SER A 672 5.64 -25.79 33.34
N LEU A 673 4.62 -25.21 33.99
CA LEU A 673 3.30 -25.83 34.14
C LEU A 673 2.57 -25.95 32.79
N HIS A 674 2.88 -25.03 31.87
CA HIS A 674 2.29 -24.96 30.53
C HIS A 674 3.12 -25.69 29.47
N GLY A 675 4.18 -26.40 29.86
CA GLY A 675 5.00 -27.25 28.99
C GLY A 675 6.17 -26.54 28.29
N PHE A 676 6.43 -25.27 28.61
CA PHE A 676 7.57 -24.52 28.08
C PHE A 676 8.82 -24.72 28.95
N LYS A 677 10.01 -24.49 28.38
CA LYS A 677 11.29 -24.51 29.11
C LYS A 677 11.99 -23.16 29.12
N GLN A 678 11.70 -22.31 28.14
CA GLN A 678 12.40 -21.04 27.89
C GLN A 678 11.39 -19.89 27.83
N PRO A 679 11.09 -19.23 28.97
CA PRO A 679 10.11 -18.14 29.00
C PRO A 679 10.67 -16.82 28.47
N ARG A 680 12.00 -16.66 28.46
CA ARG A 680 12.69 -15.38 28.23
C ARG A 680 13.83 -15.44 27.21
N MET A 681 14.14 -16.61 26.68
CA MET A 681 15.06 -16.74 25.55
C MET A 681 14.25 -16.72 24.26
N ALA A 682 14.69 -16.00 23.24
CA ALA A 682 14.09 -16.04 21.91
C ALA A 682 14.50 -17.33 21.19
N CYS A 683 13.54 -18.01 20.57
CA CYS A 683 13.82 -19.18 19.75
C CYS A 683 14.64 -18.79 18.50
N CYS A 684 14.26 -17.71 17.82
CA CYS A 684 14.91 -17.17 16.65
C CYS A 684 15.64 -15.87 16.95
N GLY A 685 16.96 -15.87 16.85
CA GLY A 685 17.74 -14.67 17.15
C GLY A 685 19.24 -14.90 17.10
N TYR A 686 19.98 -13.94 17.65
CA TYR A 686 21.44 -13.95 17.69
C TYR A 686 21.93 -13.45 19.05
N GLY A 687 23.09 -13.93 19.51
CA GLY A 687 23.71 -13.53 20.77
C GLY A 687 23.72 -14.61 21.85
N GLY A 688 22.93 -15.69 21.70
CA GLY A 688 22.91 -16.81 22.64
C GLY A 688 22.27 -16.49 24.00
N PRO A 689 22.33 -17.40 24.98
CA PRO A 689 21.72 -17.21 26.30
C PRO A 689 22.22 -15.95 27.02
N PRO A 690 21.40 -15.31 27.86
CA PRO A 690 20.08 -15.79 28.32
C PRO A 690 18.89 -15.39 27.43
N PHE A 691 19.07 -14.46 26.48
CA PHE A 691 17.94 -13.88 25.72
C PHE A 691 17.91 -14.27 24.25
N ASN A 692 19.06 -14.65 23.67
CA ASN A 692 19.24 -14.88 22.24
C ASN A 692 18.72 -13.73 21.37
N TYR A 693 19.01 -12.50 21.76
CA TYR A 693 18.51 -11.29 21.10
C TYR A 693 19.64 -10.27 20.89
N ASP A 694 19.74 -9.75 19.66
CA ASP A 694 20.58 -8.62 19.29
C ASP A 694 19.81 -7.73 18.30
N GLN A 695 19.58 -6.47 18.66
CA GLN A 695 18.82 -5.51 17.83
C GLN A 695 19.41 -5.28 16.43
N ARG A 696 20.68 -5.65 16.20
CA ARG A 696 21.38 -5.49 14.92
C ARG A 696 21.02 -6.59 13.92
N VAL A 697 20.41 -7.70 14.36
CA VAL A 697 20.12 -8.87 13.52
C VAL A 697 18.68 -9.34 13.74
N SER A 698 17.81 -9.18 12.75
CA SER A 698 16.43 -9.68 12.83
C SER A 698 16.36 -11.18 12.52
N CYS A 699 15.38 -11.87 13.09
CA CYS A 699 15.15 -13.30 12.84
C CYS A 699 15.09 -13.64 11.34
N GLY A 700 15.86 -14.65 10.91
CA GLY A 700 15.95 -15.09 9.52
C GLY A 700 16.81 -14.21 8.61
N GLU A 701 17.40 -13.12 9.14
CA GLU A 701 18.32 -12.27 8.40
C GLU A 701 19.79 -12.67 8.59
N THR A 702 20.58 -12.36 7.57
CA THR A 702 22.05 -12.38 7.64
C THR A 702 22.54 -10.95 7.77
N ALA A 703 23.37 -10.68 8.78
CA ALA A 703 23.92 -9.35 9.03
C ALA A 703 25.44 -9.43 9.28
N VAL A 704 26.13 -8.30 9.10
CA VAL A 704 27.53 -8.16 9.51
C VAL A 704 27.55 -7.52 10.89
N VAL A 705 28.00 -8.27 11.89
CA VAL A 705 28.13 -7.83 13.28
C VAL A 705 29.59 -7.93 13.67
N ASP A 706 30.17 -6.79 14.08
CA ASP A 706 31.57 -6.68 14.53
C ASP A 706 32.56 -7.28 13.51
N GLY A 707 32.29 -7.05 12.22
CA GLY A 707 33.11 -7.53 11.08
C GLY A 707 32.84 -8.97 10.64
N SER A 708 31.98 -9.70 11.34
CA SER A 708 31.65 -11.11 11.03
C SER A 708 30.25 -11.24 10.44
N LEU A 709 30.10 -12.12 9.44
CA LEU A 709 28.79 -12.46 8.89
C LEU A 709 28.08 -13.44 9.84
N VAL A 710 26.90 -13.07 10.31
CA VAL A 710 26.10 -13.85 11.27
C VAL A 710 24.68 -14.03 10.75
N VAL A 711 24.03 -15.11 11.18
CA VAL A 711 22.65 -15.45 10.82
C VAL A 711 21.84 -15.60 12.10
N ALA A 712 20.71 -14.91 12.20
CA ALA A 712 19.74 -15.15 13.27
C ALA A 712 18.89 -16.38 12.91
N GLY A 713 19.26 -17.54 13.45
CA GLY A 713 18.59 -18.82 13.21
C GLY A 713 17.51 -19.12 14.24
N GLY A 714 16.54 -19.96 13.86
CA GLY A 714 15.53 -20.52 14.77
C GLY A 714 16.10 -21.66 15.61
N CYS A 715 15.47 -21.92 16.76
CA CYS A 715 15.77 -23.03 17.65
C CYS A 715 15.27 -24.38 17.09
N ASP A 716 15.78 -25.47 17.64
CA ASP A 716 15.44 -26.84 17.19
C ASP A 716 13.99 -27.24 17.53
N ASP A 717 13.51 -26.91 18.74
CA ASP A 717 12.12 -27.15 19.16
C ASP A 717 11.47 -25.86 19.68
N ASN A 718 10.66 -25.23 18.82
CA ASN A 718 9.91 -24.00 19.14
C ASN A 718 8.86 -24.18 20.25
N ARG A 719 8.43 -25.41 20.55
CA ARG A 719 7.42 -25.67 21.60
C ARG A 719 7.99 -25.44 23.00
N GLU A 720 9.31 -25.44 23.13
CA GLU A 720 9.98 -25.16 24.39
C GLU A 720 10.07 -23.67 24.71
N TYR A 721 9.82 -22.79 23.73
CA TYR A 721 10.07 -21.35 23.83
C TYR A 721 8.78 -20.55 23.82
N VAL A 722 8.66 -19.57 24.73
CA VAL A 722 7.55 -18.61 24.72
C VAL A 722 7.77 -17.55 23.64
N SER A 723 8.98 -16.99 23.56
CA SER A 723 9.31 -15.93 22.61
C SER A 723 9.89 -16.49 21.32
N TRP A 724 9.36 -16.00 20.19
CA TRP A 724 9.89 -16.26 18.87
C TRP A 724 11.16 -15.45 18.60
N ASP A 725 11.09 -14.11 18.60
CA ASP A 725 12.19 -13.24 18.13
C ASP A 725 12.62 -12.16 19.13
N GLY A 726 12.23 -12.32 20.40
CA GLY A 726 12.45 -11.35 21.46
C GLY A 726 11.33 -10.31 21.62
N VAL A 727 10.35 -10.30 20.70
CA VAL A 727 9.13 -9.48 20.79
C VAL A 727 7.89 -10.34 20.64
N HIS A 728 7.84 -11.13 19.58
CA HIS A 728 6.68 -11.95 19.22
C HIS A 728 6.73 -13.32 19.91
N TYR A 729 5.57 -13.96 19.99
CA TYR A 729 5.41 -15.28 20.61
C TYR A 729 5.50 -16.38 19.55
N THR A 730 5.98 -17.55 19.96
CA THR A 730 5.97 -18.75 19.10
C THR A 730 4.53 -19.19 18.81
N GLU A 731 4.32 -20.02 17.78
CA GLU A 731 3.02 -20.62 17.48
C GLU A 731 2.47 -21.36 18.70
N ALA A 732 3.33 -22.10 19.43
CA ALA A 732 2.93 -22.83 20.63
C ALA A 732 2.43 -21.89 21.74
N ALA A 733 3.13 -20.78 21.97
CA ALA A 733 2.71 -19.77 22.94
C ALA A 733 1.43 -19.04 22.48
N ASN A 734 1.29 -18.75 21.18
CA ASN A 734 0.06 -18.18 20.62
C ASN A 734 -1.13 -19.14 20.78
N LYS A 735 -0.95 -20.45 20.58
CA LYS A 735 -1.99 -21.48 20.85
C LYS A 735 -2.42 -21.43 22.31
N HIS A 736 -1.46 -21.37 23.23
CA HIS A 736 -1.75 -21.27 24.67
C HIS A 736 -2.56 -20.01 24.99
N VAL A 737 -2.11 -18.84 24.55
CA VAL A 737 -2.80 -17.56 24.79
C VAL A 737 -4.23 -17.59 24.24
N ALA A 738 -4.41 -18.04 22.98
CA ALA A 738 -5.73 -18.20 22.39
C ALA A 738 -6.63 -19.16 23.19
N SER A 739 -6.08 -20.27 23.67
CA SER A 739 -6.84 -21.22 24.51
C SER A 739 -7.34 -20.58 25.81
N GLN A 740 -6.55 -19.71 26.43
CA GLN A 740 -6.94 -18.99 27.66
C GLN A 740 -8.00 -17.92 27.38
N ILE A 741 -7.90 -17.19 26.26
CA ILE A 741 -8.93 -16.25 25.81
C ILE A 741 -10.28 -16.97 25.65
N LEU A 742 -10.28 -18.17 25.11
CA LEU A 742 -11.50 -18.95 24.88
C LEU A 742 -12.16 -19.50 26.16
N THR A 743 -11.49 -19.42 27.32
CA THR A 743 -12.08 -19.88 28.60
C THR A 743 -13.14 -18.95 29.16
N GLY A 744 -13.21 -17.68 28.71
CA GLY A 744 -14.11 -16.69 29.29
C GLY A 744 -13.62 -16.08 30.63
N LYS A 745 -12.50 -16.55 31.20
CA LYS A 745 -12.05 -16.14 32.55
C LYS A 745 -11.43 -14.74 32.62
N TYR A 746 -10.93 -14.25 31.49
CA TYR A 746 -10.13 -13.02 31.41
C TYR A 746 -10.90 -11.84 30.82
N TYR A 747 -12.20 -11.76 31.10
CA TYR A 747 -13.13 -10.75 30.57
C TYR A 747 -13.56 -9.84 31.71
N PHE A 748 -13.45 -8.52 31.52
CA PHE A 748 -13.67 -7.56 32.61
C PHE A 748 -15.14 -7.15 32.85
N ASP A 749 -16.09 -7.65 32.05
CA ASP A 749 -17.52 -7.50 32.29
C ASP A 749 -18.21 -8.86 32.26
N LEU A 750 -18.90 -9.20 33.35
CA LEU A 750 -19.73 -10.39 33.48
C LEU A 750 -21.05 -10.20 32.70
N ASP A 751 -20.92 -10.23 31.37
CA ASP A 751 -21.81 -10.94 30.45
C ASP A 751 -20.94 -11.25 29.22
N PRO A 752 -20.12 -12.31 29.25
CA PRO A 752 -19.30 -12.66 28.10
C PRO A 752 -20.20 -12.85 26.87
N PRO A 753 -19.77 -12.45 25.65
CA PRO A 753 -20.48 -12.84 24.44
C PRO A 753 -20.70 -14.36 24.48
N PRO A 754 -21.82 -14.92 23.96
CA PRO A 754 -22.22 -16.31 24.23
C PRO A 754 -21.35 -17.32 23.45
N LEU A 755 -20.06 -17.39 23.79
CA LEU A 755 -19.04 -18.26 23.18
C LEU A 755 -18.83 -19.54 24.01
N TYR A 756 -19.70 -19.82 24.99
CA TYR A 756 -19.52 -20.86 26.01
C TYR A 756 -19.53 -22.32 25.56
N LYS A 757 -19.46 -22.60 24.25
CA LYS A 757 -19.37 -23.98 23.74
C LYS A 757 -18.47 -24.08 22.50
N MET A 758 -17.21 -23.68 22.62
CA MET A 758 -16.19 -24.10 21.66
C MET A 758 -15.45 -25.32 22.21
N HIS A 759 -15.31 -26.36 21.38
CA HIS A 759 -14.56 -27.56 21.71
C HIS A 759 -13.13 -27.16 22.08
N ALA A 760 -12.66 -27.61 23.26
CA ALA A 760 -11.29 -27.39 23.68
C ALA A 760 -10.33 -27.83 22.57
N LEU A 761 -9.41 -26.93 22.17
CA LEU A 761 -8.37 -27.19 21.19
C LEU A 761 -7.46 -28.31 21.73
N SER A 762 -7.72 -29.56 21.32
CA SER A 762 -6.80 -30.68 21.59
C SER A 762 -5.43 -30.46 20.95
#